data_AF-A0A2P4YJN0-F1
#
_entry.id   AF-A0A2P4YJN0-F1
#
_cell.length_a   1.000
_cell.length_b   1.000
_cell.length_c   1.000
_cell.angle_alpha   90.00
_cell.angle_beta   90.00
_cell.angle_gamma   90.00
#
_symmetry.space_group_name_H-M   'P 1'
#
loop_
_entity.id
_entity.type
_entity.pdbx_description
1 polymer ?
#
loop_
_entity_poly.entity_id
_entity_poly.type
_entity_poly.pdbx_seq_one_letter_code
_entity_poly.pdbx_strand_id
1 'polypeptide(L)'
;MAPPGAADVDMTGAAIFPNGHSNGLNGTAAFLTPEEKHKMLEERSRRWNKMNAKRYGEKRKFGFVESVKDDMPPEHVRKIIKDHGDMSSKKFRHDKRVYLGALKYVPHAIFKLLENMPMPWEQVKDVKVLYHITGAITFVNEIPWVIEPVYIAQWGTMWIMMRREKRDRRHFKRMRFPPFDDEEPPLDYGDNILDIEPSESITMELDEEDDEAVIEWLYDSKPLVDSKFVNGPSYRKWRLPVPIMANLHRLAGQLMSDLIDPNYEYLFDKKSFFTAKALNVAIPGGPKFEPLYRDLDEDDEDWNEFNDINKIIIRHQIRTEYKVAFPFLYNSRPRSVHIQPYHTPVLCYIKAEDPDLPAFYFDPIVNPISHFRVNRSGKDNNNEDEEDDEDDEFQLPMGFDPLLTDEPLYTPETANGIALYWAPRPFNLRTGRTRRAIDVPLVNKWFQEHCPQGQPVKVRVSYQKLLKCWVLNSLHHRPPKALNKRYLFKSLKSTKFFQSTELDWVEAGLQVCRQGYNMLNLLIHRKNLNYLHLDYNFNLKPIKTLTTKERKKSRFGNAFHLTREILRLTKLIVDAHVQSTKFFQSTELDWVEAGLQVCRQGYNMLNLLIHRKNLNYLHLDYNFNLKPIKTLTTKERKKSRFGNAFHLTREILRLTKLIVDAHVQYRLGNVDAFQLADGLQYIFAHVGQLTGMYRYKYRLMRQVRMCKDLKHLIYYRFNTGPVGKGPGCGFWAPGWRVWLFFLRGIVPLLERWLGNLLARQFEGRHSKGIAKTKALR
;
A
#
# COMPACT_ATOMS: atom_id res chain seq x y z
N MET A 1 54.51 -25.90 47.54
CA MET A 1 55.18 -25.70 48.84
C MET A 1 54.12 -25.46 49.90
N ALA A 2 54.20 -26.25 50.99
CA ALA A 2 53.51 -26.16 52.30
C ALA A 2 51.96 -26.30 52.39
N PRO A 3 51.44 -27.23 53.22
CA PRO A 3 50.15 -27.13 53.91
C PRO A 3 50.36 -26.41 55.28
N PRO A 4 49.41 -26.45 56.23
CA PRO A 4 48.13 -25.75 56.35
C PRO A 4 48.11 -24.79 57.57
N GLY A 5 47.04 -24.01 57.75
CA GLY A 5 46.75 -23.29 59.00
C GLY A 5 45.27 -23.38 59.30
N ALA A 6 44.92 -24.30 60.20
CA ALA A 6 43.55 -24.47 60.71
C ALA A 6 43.08 -23.20 61.44
N ALA A 7 41.87 -22.75 61.11
CA ALA A 7 41.09 -21.90 62.00
C ALA A 7 39.66 -22.42 61.97
N ASP A 8 39.29 -23.09 63.06
CA ASP A 8 37.92 -23.43 63.40
C ASP A 8 37.04 -22.18 63.41
N VAL A 9 35.88 -22.25 62.76
CA VAL A 9 34.78 -21.32 63.02
C VAL A 9 33.48 -22.10 63.16
N ASP A 10 33.21 -22.40 64.42
CA ASP A 10 31.93 -22.36 65.13
C ASP A 10 30.64 -22.41 64.28
N MET A 11 29.92 -23.54 64.39
CA MET A 11 28.60 -23.76 63.82
C MET A 11 27.53 -23.61 64.91
N THR A 12 27.28 -22.37 65.33
CA THR A 12 26.11 -22.06 66.18
C THR A 12 25.38 -20.82 65.64
N GLY A 13 24.49 -21.06 64.68
CA GLY A 13 23.67 -20.01 64.06
C GLY A 13 22.54 -20.54 63.18
N ALA A 14 21.87 -21.61 63.61
CA ALA A 14 20.68 -22.11 62.92
C ALA A 14 19.45 -21.32 63.40
N ALA A 15 19.03 -20.36 62.56
CA ALA A 15 17.74 -19.70 62.71
C ALA A 15 16.58 -20.66 62.41
N ILE A 16 15.56 -20.54 63.25
CA ILE A 16 14.36 -21.37 63.42
C ILE A 16 13.43 -21.31 62.19
N PHE A 17 12.90 -22.46 61.77
CA PHE A 17 11.72 -22.57 60.90
C PHE A 17 10.60 -23.36 61.61
N PRO A 18 9.32 -23.01 61.44
CA PRO A 18 8.21 -23.66 62.13
C PRO A 18 7.69 -24.93 61.40
N ASN A 19 7.80 -26.05 62.13
CA ASN A 19 6.95 -27.25 62.26
C ASN A 19 6.26 -27.94 61.07
N GLY A 20 6.38 -29.28 61.07
CA GLY A 20 5.34 -30.19 60.58
C GLY A 20 5.74 -31.65 60.37
N HIS A 21 5.78 -32.43 61.47
CA HIS A 21 5.74 -33.91 61.54
C HIS A 21 7.00 -34.73 61.20
N SER A 22 7.66 -35.26 62.24
CA SER A 22 7.95 -36.69 62.32
C SER A 22 8.16 -37.12 63.77
N ASN A 23 7.62 -38.30 64.08
CA ASN A 23 7.65 -38.97 65.36
C ASN A 23 9.08 -39.26 65.82
N GLY A 24 9.25 -39.29 67.15
CA GLY A 24 10.51 -39.58 67.81
C GLY A 24 11.06 -40.98 67.55
N LEU A 25 12.35 -41.12 67.86
CA LEU A 25 12.95 -42.25 68.56
C LEU A 25 14.41 -41.86 68.87
N ASN A 26 14.69 -41.69 70.17
CA ASN A 26 16.05 -41.71 70.71
C ASN A 26 16.67 -43.09 70.41
N GLY A 27 17.89 -43.13 69.88
CA GLY A 27 18.62 -44.36 69.62
C GLY A 27 20.12 -44.14 69.43
N THR A 28 20.86 -44.29 70.54
CA THR A 28 22.24 -44.81 70.67
C THR A 28 23.25 -44.55 69.54
N ALA A 29 24.28 -43.76 69.85
CA ALA A 29 25.50 -43.62 69.04
C ALA A 29 26.25 -44.97 68.97
N ALA A 30 26.04 -45.71 67.88
CA ALA A 30 26.84 -46.89 67.55
C ALA A 30 28.19 -46.45 66.99
N PHE A 31 29.28 -47.03 67.52
CA PHE A 31 30.64 -46.88 67.01
C PHE A 31 30.74 -47.50 65.61
N LEU A 32 30.58 -46.68 64.57
CA LEU A 32 30.80 -47.07 63.16
C LEU A 32 32.23 -47.56 62.95
N THR A 33 32.38 -48.66 62.22
CA THR A 33 33.69 -49.20 61.81
C THR A 33 34.42 -48.22 60.88
N PRO A 34 35.77 -48.24 60.79
CA PRO A 34 36.53 -47.33 59.92
C PRO A 34 36.10 -47.38 58.44
N GLU A 35 35.70 -48.55 57.95
CA GLU A 35 35.23 -48.76 56.57
C GLU A 35 33.84 -48.13 56.32
N GLU A 36 32.91 -48.25 57.28
CA GLU A 36 31.59 -47.61 57.19
C GLU A 36 31.70 -46.08 57.27
N LYS A 37 32.63 -45.57 58.08
CA LYS A 37 32.97 -44.14 58.11
C LYS A 37 33.54 -43.67 56.77
N HIS A 38 34.43 -44.44 56.15
CA HIS A 38 35.00 -44.10 54.84
C HIS A 38 33.92 -44.09 53.75
N LYS A 39 33.02 -45.07 53.74
CA LYS A 39 31.88 -45.13 52.80
C LYS A 39 30.88 -43.98 53.00
N MET A 40 30.57 -43.62 54.24
CA MET A 40 29.76 -42.44 54.57
C MET A 40 30.43 -41.13 54.14
N LEU A 41 31.75 -41.00 54.32
CA LEU A 41 32.51 -39.83 53.90
C LEU A 41 32.57 -39.71 52.38
N GLU A 42 32.74 -40.82 51.66
CA GLU A 42 32.71 -40.85 50.20
C GLU A 42 31.33 -40.48 49.66
N GLU A 43 30.26 -40.99 50.27
CA GLU A 43 28.90 -40.59 49.91
C GLU A 43 28.62 -39.12 50.21
N ARG A 44 29.11 -38.62 51.35
CA ARG A 44 29.05 -37.19 51.71
C ARG A 44 29.84 -36.32 50.72
N SER A 45 31.00 -36.77 50.28
CA SER A 45 31.84 -36.12 49.25
C SER A 45 31.13 -36.09 47.90
N ARG A 46 30.53 -37.20 47.46
CA ARG A 46 29.73 -37.25 46.23
C ARG A 46 28.52 -36.31 46.29
N ARG A 47 27.80 -36.29 47.43
CA ARG A 47 26.68 -35.37 47.66
C ARG A 47 27.14 -33.91 47.65
N TRP A 48 28.29 -33.62 48.26
CA TRP A 48 28.91 -32.29 48.25
C TRP A 48 29.29 -31.87 46.83
N ASN A 49 29.99 -32.71 46.06
CA ASN A 49 30.38 -32.42 44.68
C ASN A 49 29.16 -32.21 43.77
N LYS A 50 28.12 -33.03 43.90
CA LYS A 50 26.84 -32.84 43.17
C LYS A 50 26.15 -31.54 43.57
N MET A 51 26.15 -31.20 44.85
CA MET A 51 25.59 -29.94 45.34
C MET A 51 26.40 -28.74 44.84
N ASN A 52 27.72 -28.82 44.85
CA ASN A 52 28.64 -27.76 44.46
C ASN A 52 28.59 -27.51 42.95
N ALA A 53 28.63 -28.58 42.14
CA ALA A 53 28.45 -28.51 40.69
C ALA A 53 27.08 -27.92 40.31
N LYS A 54 26.02 -28.25 41.06
CA LYS A 54 24.68 -27.68 40.84
C LYS A 54 24.57 -26.23 41.32
N ARG A 55 25.27 -25.87 42.40
CA ARG A 55 25.22 -24.53 43.02
C ARG A 55 26.02 -23.50 42.23
N TYR A 56 27.21 -23.87 41.75
CA TYR A 56 28.12 -23.00 40.99
C TYR A 56 28.13 -23.30 39.49
N GLY A 57 27.11 -24.00 38.98
CA GLY A 57 26.92 -24.20 37.55
C GLY A 57 26.71 -22.87 36.81
N GLU A 58 27.06 -22.83 35.52
CA GLU A 58 27.10 -21.57 34.75
C GLU A 58 25.77 -20.82 34.72
N LYS A 59 24.65 -21.55 34.70
CA LYS A 59 23.29 -20.99 34.72
C LYS A 59 22.94 -20.23 36.01
N ARG A 60 23.73 -20.40 37.08
CA ARG A 60 23.54 -19.74 38.39
C ARG A 60 24.53 -18.61 38.64
N LYS A 61 25.41 -18.30 37.68
CA LYS A 61 26.31 -17.14 37.76
C LYS A 61 25.47 -15.87 37.84
N PHE A 62 25.86 -14.93 38.72
CA PHE A 62 25.22 -13.62 38.78
C PHE A 62 25.40 -12.89 37.43
N GLY A 63 24.31 -12.39 36.85
CA GLY A 63 24.32 -11.82 35.49
C GLY A 63 24.13 -12.84 34.36
N PHE A 64 23.87 -14.12 34.67
CA PHE A 64 23.48 -15.10 33.66
C PHE A 64 22.15 -14.69 33.01
N VAL A 65 22.17 -14.51 31.69
CA VAL A 65 20.98 -14.23 30.89
C VAL A 65 20.49 -15.55 30.32
N GLU A 66 19.26 -15.91 30.65
CA GLU A 66 18.61 -17.12 30.10
C GLU A 66 18.51 -17.02 28.58
N SER A 67 18.49 -18.17 27.91
CA SER A 67 18.44 -18.24 26.44
C SER A 67 17.26 -17.46 25.90
N VAL A 68 17.47 -16.83 24.74
CA VAL A 68 16.44 -16.07 24.03
C VAL A 68 15.26 -17.00 23.74
N LYS A 69 14.03 -16.49 23.88
CA LYS A 69 12.84 -17.24 23.46
C LYS A 69 12.90 -17.53 21.97
N ASP A 70 12.88 -18.82 21.65
CA ASP A 70 12.75 -19.34 20.31
C ASP A 70 11.36 -19.05 19.72
N ASP A 71 11.29 -19.14 18.39
CA ASP A 71 10.05 -18.92 17.66
C ASP A 71 9.15 -20.15 17.75
N MET A 72 7.87 -19.91 18.02
CA MET A 72 6.84 -20.94 18.08
C MET A 72 6.37 -21.31 16.66
N PRO A 73 5.82 -22.51 16.44
CA PRO A 73 5.20 -22.87 15.17
C PRO A 73 4.03 -21.94 14.80
N PRO A 74 3.86 -21.55 13.53
CA PRO A 74 2.82 -20.62 13.09
C PRO A 74 1.40 -21.17 13.32
N GLU A 75 1.22 -22.49 13.30
CA GLU A 75 -0.07 -23.14 13.56
C GLU A 75 -0.58 -22.86 14.98
N HIS A 76 0.33 -22.62 15.93
CA HIS A 76 -0.02 -22.34 17.31
C HIS A 76 -0.87 -21.07 17.42
N VAL A 77 -0.42 -19.96 16.82
CA VAL A 77 -1.18 -18.70 16.84
C VAL A 77 -2.45 -18.79 15.98
N ARG A 78 -2.38 -19.48 14.83
CA ARG A 78 -3.53 -19.69 13.94
C ARG A 78 -4.67 -20.41 14.66
N LYS A 79 -4.35 -21.49 15.38
CA LYS A 79 -5.31 -22.25 16.19
C LYS A 79 -5.90 -21.41 17.32
N ILE A 80 -5.07 -20.64 18.03
CA ILE A 80 -5.55 -19.75 19.12
C ILE A 80 -6.57 -18.75 18.58
N ILE A 81 -6.27 -18.07 17.46
CA ILE A 81 -7.16 -17.08 16.87
C ILE A 81 -8.47 -17.71 16.39
N LYS A 82 -8.40 -18.91 15.80
CA LYS A 82 -9.57 -19.67 15.34
C LYS A 82 -10.47 -20.11 16.50
N ASP A 83 -9.88 -20.64 17.58
CA ASP A 83 -10.60 -21.09 18.78
C ASP A 83 -11.31 -19.94 19.50
N HIS A 84 -10.70 -18.76 19.55
CA HIS A 84 -11.28 -17.58 20.21
C HIS A 84 -12.42 -16.94 19.38
N GLY A 85 -12.35 -17.05 18.04
CA GLY A 85 -13.40 -16.62 17.12
C GLY A 85 -13.82 -15.15 17.32
N ASP A 86 -15.11 -14.92 17.56
CA ASP A 86 -15.72 -13.61 17.82
C ASP A 86 -15.88 -13.28 19.32
N MET A 87 -15.31 -14.12 20.21
CA MET A 87 -15.46 -14.02 21.67
C MET A 87 -16.91 -14.15 22.17
N SER A 88 -17.82 -14.75 21.41
CA SER A 88 -19.19 -15.04 21.86
C SER A 88 -19.23 -16.19 22.89
N SER A 89 -18.33 -17.16 22.78
CA SER A 89 -18.24 -18.34 23.65
C SER A 89 -17.99 -17.97 25.12
N LYS A 90 -18.68 -18.69 26.03
CA LYS A 90 -18.49 -18.55 27.49
C LYS A 90 -17.13 -19.07 27.96
N LYS A 91 -16.49 -19.98 27.21
CA LYS A 91 -15.19 -20.57 27.54
C LYS A 91 -14.10 -19.51 27.75
N PHE A 92 -14.08 -18.51 26.87
CA PHE A 92 -13.05 -17.44 26.86
C PHE A 92 -13.51 -16.15 27.56
N ARG A 93 -14.41 -16.26 28.55
CA ARG A 93 -14.94 -15.10 29.28
C ARG A 93 -13.84 -14.32 30.01
N HIS A 94 -12.86 -15.00 30.57
CA HIS A 94 -11.75 -14.40 31.31
C HIS A 94 -10.85 -13.54 30.40
N ASP A 95 -10.71 -13.94 29.13
CA ASP A 95 -9.84 -13.28 28.16
C ASP A 95 -10.46 -12.01 27.56
N LYS A 96 -11.78 -11.82 27.65
CA LYS A 96 -12.47 -10.59 27.17
C LYS A 96 -11.87 -9.31 27.76
N ARG A 97 -11.40 -9.35 29.02
CA ARG A 97 -10.75 -8.22 29.67
C ARG A 97 -9.40 -7.90 29.02
N VAL A 98 -8.66 -8.92 28.63
CA VAL A 98 -7.34 -8.79 27.98
C VAL A 98 -7.50 -8.20 26.58
N TYR A 99 -8.47 -8.68 25.79
CA TYR A 99 -8.80 -8.11 24.47
C TYR A 99 -9.13 -6.62 24.55
N LEU A 100 -10.01 -6.21 25.48
CA LEU A 100 -10.32 -4.78 25.69
C LEU A 100 -9.10 -3.97 26.15
N GLY A 101 -8.23 -4.56 26.97
CA GLY A 101 -6.98 -3.94 27.40
C GLY A 101 -5.96 -3.76 26.27
N ALA A 102 -5.99 -4.65 25.27
CA ALA A 102 -5.11 -4.61 24.11
C ALA A 102 -5.49 -3.51 23.09
N LEU A 103 -6.74 -3.03 23.11
CA LEU A 103 -7.22 -1.97 22.21
C LEU A 103 -6.32 -0.72 22.20
N LYS A 104 -5.68 -0.40 23.33
CA LYS A 104 -4.76 0.75 23.43
C LYS A 104 -3.50 0.63 22.56
N TYR A 105 -3.14 -0.60 22.17
CA TYR A 105 -1.97 -0.88 21.34
C TYR A 105 -2.31 -1.15 19.86
N VAL A 106 -3.61 -1.19 19.50
CA VAL A 106 -4.04 -1.39 18.10
C VAL A 106 -3.39 -0.39 17.14
N PRO A 107 -3.29 0.92 17.44
CA PRO A 107 -2.59 1.85 16.54
C PRO A 107 -1.12 1.47 16.29
N HIS A 108 -0.43 0.91 17.29
CA HIS A 108 0.95 0.44 17.13
C HIS A 108 1.03 -0.84 16.29
N ALA A 109 0.08 -1.78 16.47
CA ALA A 109 -0.01 -2.98 15.65
C ALA A 109 -0.25 -2.62 14.17
N ILE A 110 -1.19 -1.71 13.90
CA ILE A 110 -1.49 -1.22 12.56
C ILE A 110 -0.28 -0.50 11.95
N PHE A 111 0.37 0.38 12.71
CA PHE A 111 1.57 1.07 12.23
C PHE A 111 2.64 0.07 11.76
N LYS A 112 2.92 -0.95 12.57
CA LYS A 112 3.94 -1.96 12.25
C LYS A 112 3.54 -2.88 11.11
N LEU A 113 2.25 -3.19 10.98
CA LEU A 113 1.70 -3.95 9.86
C LEU A 113 1.88 -3.18 8.54
N LEU A 114 1.43 -1.93 8.51
CA LEU A 114 1.51 -1.09 7.30
C LEU A 114 2.95 -0.67 6.95
N GLU A 115 3.84 -0.52 7.94
CA GLU A 115 5.26 -0.27 7.71
C GLU A 115 5.93 -1.42 6.96
N ASN A 116 5.47 -2.67 7.14
CA ASN A 116 6.06 -3.87 6.53
C ASN A 116 5.21 -4.44 5.38
N MET A 117 4.43 -3.60 4.70
CA MET A 117 3.64 -4.03 3.54
C MET A 117 4.55 -4.68 2.46
N PRO A 118 4.09 -5.77 1.80
CA PRO A 118 4.80 -6.35 0.67
C PRO A 118 4.97 -5.33 -0.46
N MET A 119 6.15 -5.31 -1.05
CA MET A 119 6.42 -4.47 -2.22
C MET A 119 5.88 -5.14 -3.49
N PRO A 120 5.59 -4.41 -4.59
CA PRO A 120 4.93 -4.99 -5.76
C PRO A 120 5.67 -6.11 -6.49
N TRP A 121 6.99 -6.22 -6.28
CA TRP A 121 7.83 -7.30 -6.79
C TRP A 121 7.88 -8.54 -5.86
N GLU A 122 7.39 -8.42 -4.63
CA GLU A 122 7.26 -9.53 -3.68
C GLU A 122 5.89 -10.21 -3.85
N GLN A 123 5.86 -11.53 -4.03
CA GLN A 123 4.60 -12.29 -4.06
C GLN A 123 4.06 -12.53 -2.64
N VAL A 124 4.92 -13.03 -1.77
CA VAL A 124 4.65 -13.35 -0.36
C VAL A 124 5.74 -12.70 0.48
N LYS A 125 5.38 -12.29 1.69
CA LYS A 125 6.33 -11.74 2.64
C LYS A 125 6.08 -12.30 4.02
N ASP A 126 7.00 -13.15 4.44
CA ASP A 126 7.05 -13.62 5.81
C ASP A 126 7.63 -12.54 6.72
N VAL A 127 6.93 -12.29 7.82
CA VAL A 127 7.30 -11.29 8.81
C VAL A 127 7.34 -11.90 10.20
N LYS A 128 8.36 -11.52 10.98
CA LYS A 128 8.40 -11.88 12.40
C LYS A 128 7.29 -11.20 13.16
N VAL A 129 6.51 -12.00 13.85
CA VAL A 129 5.34 -11.59 14.61
C VAL A 129 5.57 -11.82 16.09
N LEU A 130 5.12 -10.87 16.90
CA LEU A 130 5.02 -10.96 18.35
C LEU A 130 3.54 -10.94 18.73
N TYR A 131 3.00 -12.06 19.21
CA TYR A 131 1.58 -12.21 19.53
C TYR A 131 1.37 -12.50 21.02
N HIS A 132 0.22 -12.07 21.54
CA HIS A 132 -0.19 -12.41 22.90
C HIS A 132 -0.64 -13.88 22.99
N ILE A 133 -0.32 -14.59 24.06
CA ILE A 133 -0.64 -16.03 24.25
C ILE A 133 -2.14 -16.36 24.12
N THR A 134 -3.04 -15.39 24.32
CA THR A 134 -4.49 -15.56 24.14
C THR A 134 -4.99 -15.12 22.77
N GLY A 135 -4.11 -14.73 21.84
CA GLY A 135 -4.48 -14.17 20.54
C GLY A 135 -5.12 -12.78 20.60
N ALA A 136 -4.97 -12.07 21.73
CA ALA A 136 -5.58 -10.76 21.94
C ALA A 136 -5.08 -9.71 20.95
N ILE A 137 -3.77 -9.70 20.65
CA ILE A 137 -3.16 -8.77 19.69
C ILE A 137 -1.93 -9.40 19.05
N THR A 138 -1.73 -9.08 17.77
CA THR A 138 -0.61 -9.49 16.94
C THR A 138 0.20 -8.24 16.52
N PHE A 139 1.51 -8.22 16.75
CA PHE A 139 2.40 -7.15 16.31
C PHE A 139 3.42 -7.68 15.29
N VAL A 140 3.63 -6.96 14.19
CA VAL A 140 4.79 -7.21 13.33
C VAL A 140 6.04 -6.61 14.00
N ASN A 141 7.02 -7.46 14.30
CA ASN A 141 8.25 -7.15 15.03
C ASN A 141 9.47 -6.98 14.10
N GLU A 142 9.25 -6.35 12.94
CA GLU A 142 10.31 -6.05 11.97
C GLU A 142 10.35 -4.57 11.61
N ILE A 143 11.52 -4.09 11.25
CA ILE A 143 11.71 -2.77 10.64
C ILE A 143 12.23 -3.02 9.22
N PRO A 144 11.59 -2.48 8.17
CA PRO A 144 11.97 -2.74 6.78
C PRO A 144 13.23 -1.94 6.44
N TRP A 145 14.39 -2.54 6.69
CA TRP A 145 15.68 -2.00 6.26
C TRP A 145 15.89 -2.30 4.80
N VAL A 146 16.17 -1.26 4.02
CA VAL A 146 16.45 -1.36 2.58
C VAL A 146 17.80 -0.72 2.27
N ILE A 147 18.49 -1.26 1.28
CA ILE A 147 19.67 -0.63 0.69
C ILE A 147 19.15 0.48 -0.24
N GLU A 148 19.53 1.72 0.03
CA GLU A 148 18.99 2.92 -0.65
C GLU A 148 19.09 2.86 -2.18
N PRO A 149 20.27 2.58 -2.80
CA PRO A 149 20.36 2.49 -4.27
C PRO A 149 19.55 1.34 -4.86
N VAL A 150 19.53 0.17 -4.21
CA VAL A 150 18.76 -1.00 -4.65
C VAL A 150 17.26 -0.71 -4.64
N TYR A 151 16.76 -0.10 -3.57
CA TYR A 151 15.34 0.22 -3.42
C TYR A 151 14.87 1.25 -4.47
N ILE A 152 15.71 2.23 -4.81
CA ILE A 152 15.40 3.19 -5.87
C ILE A 152 15.40 2.49 -7.23
N ALA A 153 16.37 1.60 -7.50
CA ALA A 153 16.41 0.82 -8.74
C ALA A 153 15.19 -0.10 -8.89
N GLN A 154 14.79 -0.82 -7.83
CA GLN A 154 13.56 -1.63 -7.80
C GLN A 154 12.35 -0.79 -8.19
N TRP A 155 12.14 0.37 -7.56
CA TRP A 155 11.05 1.28 -7.94
C TRP A 155 11.19 1.89 -9.33
N GLY A 156 12.42 2.07 -9.83
CA GLY A 156 12.72 2.50 -11.20
C GLY A 156 12.24 1.48 -12.22
N THR A 157 12.54 0.20 -12.02
CA THR A 157 12.02 -0.89 -12.86
C THR A 157 10.50 -1.01 -12.76
N MET A 158 9.92 -0.84 -11.56
CA MET A 158 8.45 -0.81 -11.38
C MET A 158 7.80 0.30 -12.19
N TRP A 159 8.41 1.48 -12.21
CA TRP A 159 7.92 2.61 -12.99
C TRP A 159 7.88 2.29 -14.50
N ILE A 160 8.90 1.63 -15.02
CA ILE A 160 8.97 1.20 -16.42
C ILE A 160 7.86 0.18 -16.71
N MET A 161 7.78 -0.88 -15.91
CA MET A 161 6.79 -1.96 -16.12
C MET A 161 5.35 -1.47 -16.01
N MET A 162 5.03 -0.64 -14.99
CA MET A 162 3.70 -0.07 -14.85
C MET A 162 3.31 0.85 -16.01
N ARG A 163 4.28 1.58 -16.59
CA ARG A 163 4.03 2.43 -17.77
C ARG A 163 3.80 1.60 -19.03
N ARG A 164 4.59 0.55 -19.25
CA ARG A 164 4.43 -0.40 -20.37
C ARG A 164 3.05 -1.08 -20.28
N GLU A 165 2.72 -1.65 -19.14
CA GLU A 165 1.43 -2.33 -18.92
C GLU A 165 0.23 -1.40 -19.15
N LYS A 166 0.33 -0.13 -18.71
CA LYS A 166 -0.74 0.86 -18.93
C LYS A 166 -0.87 1.27 -20.40
N ARG A 167 0.22 1.29 -21.16
CA ARG A 167 0.21 1.60 -22.59
C ARG A 167 -0.39 0.44 -23.39
N ASP A 168 -0.01 -0.79 -23.04
CA ASP A 168 -0.29 -1.98 -23.84
C ASP A 168 -1.68 -2.57 -23.52
N ARG A 169 -2.14 -2.48 -22.27
CA ARG A 169 -3.48 -2.97 -21.89
C ARG A 169 -4.60 -2.03 -22.37
N ARG A 170 -5.41 -2.52 -23.31
CA ARG A 170 -6.57 -1.78 -23.87
C ARG A 170 -7.59 -1.31 -22.83
N HIS A 171 -7.89 -2.14 -21.82
CA HIS A 171 -8.84 -1.80 -20.76
C HIS A 171 -8.30 -2.17 -19.37
N PHE A 172 -7.80 -1.17 -18.65
CA PHE A 172 -7.39 -1.34 -17.26
C PHE A 172 -8.60 -1.22 -16.32
N LYS A 173 -9.13 -2.35 -15.86
CA LYS A 173 -10.24 -2.40 -14.89
C LYS A 173 -9.71 -2.19 -13.48
N ARG A 174 -10.04 -1.05 -12.86
CA ARG A 174 -9.72 -0.79 -11.46
C ARG A 174 -10.50 -1.72 -10.53
N MET A 175 -9.85 -2.17 -9.47
CA MET A 175 -10.46 -2.87 -8.34
C MET A 175 -11.65 -2.10 -7.75
N ARG A 176 -12.66 -2.82 -7.26
CA ARG A 176 -13.79 -2.22 -6.54
C ARG A 176 -13.43 -2.06 -5.07
N PHE A 177 -13.81 -0.92 -4.49
CA PHE A 177 -13.64 -0.65 -3.06
C PHE A 177 -15.00 -0.39 -2.41
N PRO A 178 -15.32 -1.02 -1.27
CA PRO A 178 -14.54 -2.08 -0.59
C PRO A 178 -14.45 -3.38 -1.42
N PRO A 179 -13.40 -4.20 -1.26
CA PRO A 179 -13.25 -5.45 -2.02
C PRO A 179 -14.28 -6.53 -1.63
N PHE A 180 -14.63 -6.62 -0.35
CA PHE A 180 -15.62 -7.55 0.21
C PHE A 180 -16.87 -6.81 0.72
N ASP A 181 -17.99 -7.52 0.82
CA ASP A 181 -19.27 -6.95 1.29
C ASP A 181 -19.24 -6.62 2.80
N ASP A 182 -20.12 -5.71 3.23
CA ASP A 182 -20.19 -5.24 4.63
C ASP A 182 -20.52 -6.38 5.61
N GLU A 183 -21.34 -7.35 5.17
CA GLU A 183 -21.85 -8.47 5.98
C GLU A 183 -21.01 -9.75 5.84
N GLU A 184 -20.00 -9.75 4.97
CA GLU A 184 -19.13 -10.91 4.75
C GLU A 184 -18.06 -10.99 5.85
N PRO A 185 -17.97 -12.11 6.60
CA PRO A 185 -16.97 -12.25 7.65
C PRO A 185 -15.55 -12.31 7.06
N PRO A 186 -14.51 -11.83 7.79
CA PRO A 186 -13.14 -11.92 7.32
C PRO A 186 -12.73 -13.37 7.06
N LEU A 187 -12.24 -13.62 5.84
CA LEU A 187 -11.77 -14.94 5.40
C LEU A 187 -10.72 -15.53 6.35
N ASP A 188 -10.75 -16.85 6.51
CA ASP A 188 -9.73 -17.56 7.29
C ASP A 188 -8.56 -17.92 6.37
N TYR A 189 -7.35 -17.54 6.78
CA TYR A 189 -6.14 -17.74 5.97
C TYR A 189 -5.85 -19.22 5.74
N GLY A 190 -5.91 -20.04 6.81
CA GLY A 190 -5.60 -21.47 6.73
C GLY A 190 -6.54 -22.26 5.83
N ASP A 191 -7.82 -21.90 5.76
CA ASP A 191 -8.81 -22.66 4.98
C ASP A 191 -8.92 -22.16 3.53
N ASN A 192 -8.63 -20.87 3.29
CA ASN A 192 -8.94 -20.23 2.00
C ASN A 192 -7.72 -19.77 1.20
N ILE A 193 -6.58 -19.45 1.85
CA ILE A 193 -5.46 -18.75 1.23
C ILE A 193 -4.18 -19.60 1.22
N LEU A 194 -3.92 -20.36 2.30
CA LEU A 194 -2.67 -21.10 2.50
C LEU A 194 -2.32 -22.04 1.32
N ASP A 195 -3.32 -22.68 0.73
CA ASP A 195 -3.12 -23.65 -0.38
C ASP A 195 -3.23 -23.00 -1.78
N ILE A 196 -3.35 -21.68 -1.88
CA ILE A 196 -3.46 -20.96 -3.16
C ILE A 196 -2.11 -20.38 -3.53
N GLU A 197 -1.57 -20.78 -4.68
CA GLU A 197 -0.38 -20.15 -5.24
C GLU A 197 -0.69 -18.69 -5.65
N PRO A 198 0.11 -17.72 -5.20
CA PRO A 198 -0.08 -16.32 -5.55
C PRO A 198 0.18 -16.11 -7.04
N SER A 199 -0.48 -15.10 -7.61
CA SER A 199 -0.14 -14.64 -8.96
C SER A 199 1.28 -14.10 -9.03
N GLU A 200 1.83 -14.09 -10.24
CA GLU A 200 3.14 -13.53 -10.51
C GLU A 200 3.21 -12.05 -10.07
N SER A 201 4.33 -11.69 -9.43
CA SER A 201 4.61 -10.33 -9.01
C SER A 201 5.07 -9.48 -10.19
N ILE A 202 5.18 -8.17 -10.01
CA ILE A 202 5.72 -7.30 -11.06
C ILE A 202 7.25 -7.44 -11.04
N THR A 203 7.80 -8.09 -12.05
CA THR A 203 9.24 -8.17 -12.33
C THR A 203 9.50 -7.60 -13.72
N MET A 204 10.69 -7.04 -13.93
CA MET A 204 11.17 -6.66 -15.25
C MET A 204 12.09 -7.77 -15.75
N GLU A 205 11.94 -8.18 -17.00
CA GLU A 205 12.93 -9.03 -17.66
C GLU A 205 14.23 -8.22 -17.79
N LEU A 206 15.25 -8.65 -17.05
CA LEU A 206 16.58 -8.06 -17.04
C LEU A 206 17.44 -8.77 -18.09
N ASP A 207 18.42 -8.06 -18.64
CA ASP A 207 19.31 -8.59 -19.65
C ASP A 207 20.42 -9.46 -19.03
N GLU A 208 20.74 -10.62 -19.62
CA GLU A 208 21.71 -11.54 -19.03
C GLU A 208 23.15 -11.03 -19.08
N GLU A 209 23.48 -10.13 -20.02
CA GLU A 209 24.83 -9.58 -20.21
C GLU A 209 24.95 -8.22 -19.49
N ASP A 210 24.07 -7.27 -19.79
CA ASP A 210 24.13 -5.93 -19.20
C ASP A 210 23.75 -5.91 -17.70
N ASP A 211 22.83 -6.81 -17.29
CA ASP A 211 22.30 -6.87 -15.93
C ASP A 211 22.87 -8.00 -15.07
N GLU A 212 23.90 -8.71 -15.54
CA GLU A 212 24.54 -9.86 -14.86
C GLU A 212 24.83 -9.58 -13.37
N ALA A 213 25.32 -8.38 -13.06
CA ALA A 213 25.71 -8.00 -11.70
C ALA A 213 24.55 -7.94 -10.68
N VAL A 214 23.29 -7.83 -11.14
CA VAL A 214 22.11 -7.66 -10.27
C VAL A 214 20.98 -8.66 -10.53
N ILE A 215 20.99 -9.35 -11.67
CA ILE A 215 19.86 -10.16 -12.17
C ILE A 215 19.35 -11.20 -11.16
N GLU A 216 20.25 -11.89 -10.46
CA GLU A 216 19.89 -12.99 -9.56
C GLU A 216 19.16 -12.54 -8.28
N TRP A 217 19.44 -11.34 -7.78
CA TRP A 217 19.07 -10.93 -6.42
C TRP A 217 18.26 -9.64 -6.34
N LEU A 218 18.07 -8.92 -7.46
CA LEU A 218 17.45 -7.59 -7.45
C LEU A 218 16.04 -7.59 -6.83
N TYR A 219 15.25 -8.64 -7.07
CA TYR A 219 13.86 -8.74 -6.63
C TYR A 219 13.65 -9.53 -5.33
N ASP A 220 14.72 -9.93 -4.65
CA ASP A 220 14.63 -10.55 -3.32
C ASP A 220 14.04 -9.59 -2.29
N SER A 221 13.38 -10.14 -1.25
CA SER A 221 12.82 -9.32 -0.17
C SER A 221 13.90 -8.58 0.63
N LYS A 222 15.02 -9.26 0.89
CA LYS A 222 16.23 -8.67 1.49
C LYS A 222 17.43 -9.07 0.63
N PRO A 223 17.75 -8.29 -0.41
CA PRO A 223 18.83 -8.62 -1.33
C PRO A 223 20.18 -8.80 -0.63
N LEU A 224 21.00 -9.73 -1.12
CA LEU A 224 22.41 -9.87 -0.71
C LEU A 224 22.64 -10.21 0.79
N VAL A 225 21.63 -10.64 1.55
CA VAL A 225 21.76 -10.91 3.01
C VAL A 225 22.86 -11.92 3.34
N ASP A 226 23.00 -12.98 2.53
CA ASP A 226 23.97 -14.06 2.73
C ASP A 226 25.31 -13.78 2.02
N SER A 227 25.47 -12.60 1.42
CA SER A 227 26.68 -12.21 0.70
C SER A 227 27.67 -11.42 1.58
N LYS A 228 28.90 -11.28 1.06
CA LYS A 228 29.95 -10.42 1.65
C LYS A 228 29.66 -8.91 1.57
N PHE A 229 28.66 -8.49 0.79
CA PHE A 229 28.36 -7.08 0.56
C PHE A 229 27.59 -6.43 1.72
N VAL A 230 27.02 -7.25 2.60
CA VAL A 230 26.22 -6.81 3.75
C VAL A 230 26.75 -7.43 5.03
N ASN A 231 26.50 -6.79 6.17
CA ASN A 231 27.04 -7.22 7.46
C ASN A 231 26.32 -8.43 8.12
N GLY A 232 25.57 -9.21 7.35
CA GLY A 232 24.75 -10.34 7.80
C GLY A 232 23.29 -10.01 8.14
N PRO A 233 22.55 -10.89 8.86
CA PRO A 233 21.09 -10.83 9.03
C PRO A 233 20.54 -9.57 9.72
N SER A 234 21.41 -8.80 10.39
CA SER A 234 21.02 -7.51 10.97
C SER A 234 20.74 -6.42 9.91
N TYR A 235 21.27 -6.60 8.70
CA TYR A 235 21.02 -5.80 7.50
C TYR A 235 21.16 -4.28 7.71
N ARG A 236 22.30 -3.84 8.25
CA ARG A 236 22.54 -2.44 8.69
C ARG A 236 23.54 -1.66 7.86
N LYS A 237 24.52 -2.33 7.27
CA LYS A 237 25.60 -1.72 6.51
C LYS A 237 25.78 -2.46 5.21
N TRP A 238 26.04 -1.73 4.14
CA TRP A 238 26.27 -2.27 2.81
C TRP A 238 27.55 -1.68 2.20
N ARG A 239 28.21 -2.47 1.37
CA ARG A 239 29.37 -2.11 0.54
C ARG A 239 29.20 -2.74 -0.83
N LEU A 240 29.02 -1.92 -1.86
CA LEU A 240 28.79 -2.37 -3.22
C LEU A 240 29.98 -1.98 -4.13
N PRO A 241 30.39 -2.86 -5.06
CA PRO A 241 31.40 -2.56 -6.06
C PRO A 241 30.83 -1.65 -7.16
N VAL A 242 31.72 -1.10 -8.00
CA VAL A 242 31.36 -0.15 -9.08
C VAL A 242 30.39 -0.75 -10.10
N PRO A 243 30.57 -2.00 -10.58
CA PRO A 243 29.65 -2.57 -11.59
C PRO A 243 28.20 -2.66 -11.09
N ILE A 244 28.01 -3.13 -9.84
CA ILE A 244 26.68 -3.18 -9.21
C ILE A 244 26.10 -1.76 -9.08
N MET A 245 26.89 -0.78 -8.62
CA MET A 245 26.40 0.59 -8.45
C MET A 245 26.02 1.25 -9.78
N ALA A 246 26.81 1.01 -10.83
CA ALA A 246 26.59 1.55 -12.16
C ALA A 246 25.28 1.00 -12.75
N ASN A 247 25.09 -0.30 -12.63
CA ASN A 247 23.89 -0.93 -13.12
C ASN A 247 22.62 -0.49 -12.35
N LEU A 248 22.68 -0.42 -11.01
CA LEU A 248 21.58 0.11 -10.20
C LEU A 248 21.25 1.58 -10.55
N HIS A 249 22.27 2.39 -10.85
CA HIS A 249 22.09 3.78 -11.27
C HIS A 249 21.37 3.87 -12.63
N ARG A 250 21.75 3.02 -13.58
CA ARG A 250 21.09 2.90 -14.90
C ARG A 250 19.62 2.50 -14.77
N LEU A 251 19.32 1.44 -14.01
CA LEU A 251 17.96 0.97 -13.75
C LEU A 251 17.08 2.01 -13.02
N ALA A 252 17.70 2.84 -12.16
CA ALA A 252 17.03 3.92 -11.46
C ALA A 252 16.76 5.17 -12.32
N GLY A 253 17.35 5.27 -13.53
CA GLY A 253 17.41 6.51 -14.31
C GLY A 253 16.08 7.23 -14.50
N GLN A 254 14.96 6.50 -14.64
CA GLN A 254 13.62 7.10 -14.80
C GLN A 254 13.11 7.89 -13.58
N LEU A 255 13.64 7.63 -12.38
CA LEU A 255 13.29 8.33 -11.15
C LEU A 255 14.28 9.44 -10.80
N MET A 256 15.47 9.39 -11.38
CA MET A 256 16.55 10.32 -11.10
C MET A 256 16.42 11.60 -11.93
N SER A 257 17.05 12.66 -11.45
CA SER A 257 17.13 13.92 -12.19
C SER A 257 18.37 13.92 -13.07
N ASP A 258 18.25 14.50 -14.26
CA ASP A 258 19.38 14.77 -15.14
C ASP A 258 20.17 16.03 -14.76
N LEU A 259 19.62 16.85 -13.84
CA LEU A 259 20.22 18.09 -13.39
C LEU A 259 21.24 17.83 -12.29
N ILE A 260 22.51 17.80 -12.68
CA ILE A 260 23.63 17.51 -11.77
C ILE A 260 24.22 18.80 -11.17
N ASP A 261 24.23 19.90 -11.94
CA ASP A 261 24.83 21.16 -11.50
C ASP A 261 23.99 21.83 -10.39
N PRO A 262 24.55 22.06 -9.18
CA PRO A 262 23.88 22.79 -8.10
C PRO A 262 23.42 24.21 -8.50
N ASN A 263 24.03 24.81 -9.52
CA ASN A 263 23.64 26.14 -10.03
C ASN A 263 22.21 26.19 -10.56
N TYR A 264 21.61 25.05 -10.95
CA TYR A 264 20.20 24.99 -11.34
C TYR A 264 19.27 25.44 -10.21
N GLU A 265 19.64 25.15 -8.95
CA GLU A 265 18.84 25.49 -7.77
C GLU A 265 18.96 26.98 -7.36
N TYR A 266 19.59 27.85 -8.17
CA TYR A 266 19.69 29.29 -7.87
C TYR A 266 18.31 29.92 -7.65
N LEU A 267 18.12 30.55 -6.47
CA LEU A 267 16.83 31.07 -5.99
C LEU A 267 15.72 30.02 -5.77
N PHE A 268 16.02 28.75 -6.00
CA PHE A 268 15.10 27.62 -5.83
C PHE A 268 15.60 26.61 -4.78
N ASP A 269 16.52 27.06 -3.94
CA ASP A 269 17.09 26.30 -2.83
C ASP A 269 16.35 26.59 -1.50
N LYS A 270 16.74 25.88 -0.44
CA LYS A 270 16.14 26.06 0.89
C LYS A 270 16.33 27.47 1.44
N LYS A 271 17.51 28.06 1.26
CA LYS A 271 17.85 29.36 1.88
C LYS A 271 17.06 30.47 1.21
N SER A 272 16.91 30.43 -0.11
CA SER A 272 16.07 31.36 -0.86
C SER A 272 14.62 31.29 -0.43
N PHE A 273 14.06 30.10 -0.25
CA PHE A 273 12.69 29.98 0.25
C PHE A 273 12.50 30.46 1.68
N PHE A 274 13.51 30.30 2.55
CA PHE A 274 13.45 30.87 3.90
C PHE A 274 13.45 32.39 3.87
N THR A 275 14.31 32.99 3.04
CA THR A 275 14.37 34.44 2.84
C THR A 275 13.08 34.97 2.22
N ALA A 276 12.55 34.32 1.18
CA ALA A 276 11.27 34.69 0.57
C ALA A 276 10.12 34.66 1.58
N LYS A 277 10.08 33.63 2.45
CA LYS A 277 9.11 33.57 3.56
C LYS A 277 9.29 34.71 4.57
N ALA A 278 10.52 35.04 4.93
CA ALA A 278 10.81 36.09 5.92
C ALA A 278 10.41 37.48 5.41
N LEU A 279 10.62 37.73 4.10
CA LEU A 279 10.30 38.99 3.42
C LEU A 279 8.84 39.09 2.93
N ASN A 280 8.03 38.04 3.11
CA ASN A 280 6.68 37.96 2.54
C ASN A 280 6.64 38.12 1.00
N VAL A 281 7.66 37.58 0.31
CA VAL A 281 7.77 37.62 -1.16
C VAL A 281 7.59 36.20 -1.72
N ALA A 282 7.05 36.11 -2.93
CA ALA A 282 6.92 34.84 -3.66
C ALA A 282 7.82 34.82 -4.89
N ILE A 283 8.66 33.78 -4.98
CA ILE A 283 9.45 33.47 -6.17
C ILE A 283 8.53 32.82 -7.21
N PRO A 284 8.65 33.13 -8.51
CA PRO A 284 7.90 32.43 -9.55
C PRO A 284 8.08 30.91 -9.45
N GLY A 285 6.98 30.16 -9.50
CA GLY A 285 7.00 28.70 -9.31
C GLY A 285 7.22 28.23 -7.87
N GLY A 286 7.65 29.10 -6.96
CA GLY A 286 7.89 28.82 -5.55
C GLY A 286 6.63 28.83 -4.66
N PRO A 287 6.79 28.42 -3.38
CA PRO A 287 5.69 28.39 -2.40
C PRO A 287 5.33 29.79 -1.87
N LYS A 288 4.07 29.96 -1.45
CA LYS A 288 3.57 31.16 -0.78
C LYS A 288 3.30 30.90 0.70
N PHE A 289 3.65 31.86 1.55
CA PHE A 289 3.51 31.77 3.01
C PHE A 289 2.68 32.91 3.58
N GLU A 290 2.28 32.76 4.83
CA GLU A 290 1.74 33.86 5.62
C GLU A 290 2.87 34.82 6.00
N PRO A 291 2.61 36.15 6.03
CA PRO A 291 3.60 37.14 6.48
C PRO A 291 4.10 36.81 7.89
N LEU A 292 5.42 36.82 8.08
CA LEU A 292 6.04 36.57 9.38
C LEU A 292 5.90 37.78 10.31
N TYR A 293 6.05 38.97 9.74
CA TYR A 293 5.92 40.25 10.41
C TYR A 293 4.75 41.02 9.76
N ARG A 294 3.83 41.53 10.58
CA ARG A 294 2.63 42.28 10.16
C ARG A 294 2.61 43.69 10.78
N ASP A 295 3.77 44.14 11.23
CA ASP A 295 4.02 45.36 12.00
C ASP A 295 4.32 46.57 11.12
N LEU A 296 3.99 46.49 9.83
CA LEU A 296 4.15 47.57 8.86
C LEU A 296 2.77 48.19 8.59
N ASP A 297 2.63 49.48 8.90
CA ASP A 297 1.69 50.33 8.19
C ASP A 297 2.37 50.69 6.86
N GLU A 298 1.86 50.17 5.74
CA GLU A 298 2.45 50.34 4.40
C GLU A 298 2.59 51.83 4.02
N ASP A 299 1.74 52.69 4.59
CA ASP A 299 1.71 54.13 4.36
C ASP A 299 2.97 54.88 4.86
N ASP A 300 3.64 54.40 5.92
CA ASP A 300 4.84 55.04 6.50
C ASP A 300 6.14 54.73 5.74
N GLU A 301 6.18 53.64 4.96
CA GLU A 301 7.32 53.31 4.10
C GLU A 301 7.27 54.01 2.73
N ASP A 302 6.07 54.27 2.19
CA ASP A 302 5.91 54.84 0.85
C ASP A 302 6.20 56.36 0.79
N TRP A 303 5.91 57.11 1.85
CA TRP A 303 6.15 58.57 1.91
C TRP A 303 7.20 58.95 2.94
N ASN A 304 8.47 58.76 2.58
CA ASN A 304 9.61 59.26 3.36
C ASN A 304 10.55 60.11 2.49
N GLU A 305 11.40 60.92 3.13
CA GLU A 305 12.32 61.84 2.43
C GLU A 305 13.28 61.13 1.44
N PHE A 306 13.54 59.84 1.69
CA PHE A 306 14.41 58.98 0.89
C PHE A 306 13.71 58.32 -0.31
N ASN A 307 12.38 58.14 -0.25
CA ASN A 307 11.56 57.48 -1.27
C ASN A 307 10.85 58.47 -2.22
N ASP A 308 11.22 59.74 -2.18
CA ASP A 308 10.71 60.77 -3.09
C ASP A 308 11.00 60.40 -4.56
N ILE A 309 9.94 60.31 -5.37
CA ILE A 309 9.99 59.93 -6.77
C ILE A 309 10.89 60.85 -7.61
N ASN A 310 11.04 62.12 -7.23
CA ASN A 310 11.89 63.07 -7.93
C ASN A 310 13.39 62.84 -7.68
N LYS A 311 13.75 62.11 -6.61
CA LYS A 311 15.12 61.79 -6.21
C LYS A 311 15.57 60.40 -6.67
N ILE A 312 14.65 59.56 -7.12
CA ILE A 312 14.93 58.17 -7.53
C ILE A 312 15.02 58.06 -9.05
N ILE A 313 16.17 57.58 -9.54
CA ILE A 313 16.36 57.26 -10.96
C ILE A 313 15.94 55.81 -11.24
N ILE A 314 14.76 55.61 -11.83
CA ILE A 314 14.26 54.28 -12.22
C ILE A 314 14.75 53.93 -13.63
N ARG A 315 15.86 53.20 -13.74
CA ARG A 315 16.32 52.63 -15.03
C ARG A 315 15.71 51.26 -15.32
N HIS A 316 15.63 50.43 -14.29
CA HIS A 316 15.04 49.09 -14.35
C HIS A 316 14.21 48.83 -13.09
N GLN A 317 13.10 48.11 -13.25
CA GLN A 317 12.26 47.72 -12.11
C GLN A 317 12.98 46.70 -11.24
N ILE A 318 13.01 46.93 -9.94
CA ILE A 318 13.55 45.98 -8.96
C ILE A 318 12.57 44.81 -8.85
N ARG A 319 13.01 43.63 -9.30
CA ARG A 319 12.19 42.41 -9.28
C ARG A 319 12.27 41.70 -7.93
N THR A 320 11.33 40.80 -7.67
CA THR A 320 11.28 40.01 -6.43
C THR A 320 12.50 39.09 -6.28
N GLU A 321 13.05 38.61 -7.38
CA GLU A 321 14.27 37.81 -7.41
C GLU A 321 15.48 38.57 -6.85
N TYR A 322 15.58 39.87 -7.11
CA TYR A 322 16.67 40.70 -6.58
C TYR A 322 16.56 40.87 -5.06
N LYS A 323 15.32 41.06 -4.57
CA LYS A 323 15.01 41.13 -3.14
C LYS A 323 15.38 39.84 -2.40
N VAL A 324 15.33 38.68 -3.06
CA VAL A 324 15.72 37.40 -2.45
C VAL A 324 17.22 37.13 -2.62
N ALA A 325 17.79 37.43 -3.80
CA ALA A 325 19.21 37.21 -4.11
C ALA A 325 20.13 38.07 -3.23
N PHE A 326 19.79 39.35 -3.08
CA PHE A 326 20.56 40.31 -2.29
C PHE A 326 19.67 40.94 -1.21
N PRO A 327 19.33 40.16 -0.15
CA PRO A 327 18.28 40.53 0.78
C PRO A 327 18.60 41.77 1.62
N PHE A 328 19.88 42.05 1.85
CA PHE A 328 20.32 43.21 2.61
C PHE A 328 20.44 44.50 1.78
N LEU A 329 20.44 44.39 0.45
CA LEU A 329 20.62 45.54 -0.44
C LEU A 329 19.27 46.13 -0.90
N TYR A 330 18.32 45.27 -1.29
CA TYR A 330 17.07 45.70 -1.93
C TYR A 330 15.85 45.68 -1.00
N ASN A 331 16.04 45.44 0.31
CA ASN A 331 14.93 45.45 1.27
C ASN A 331 15.25 46.34 2.47
N SER A 332 14.25 47.09 2.90
CA SER A 332 14.23 47.75 4.21
C SER A 332 14.01 46.69 5.30
N ARG A 333 14.78 46.77 6.39
CA ARG A 333 14.63 45.92 7.59
C ARG A 333 14.61 44.40 7.32
N PRO A 334 15.65 43.82 6.69
CA PRO A 334 15.72 42.37 6.43
C PRO A 334 15.86 41.58 7.75
N ARG A 335 14.76 41.05 8.27
CA ARG A 335 14.71 40.27 9.52
C ARG A 335 14.58 38.78 9.25
N SER A 336 15.32 37.95 9.98
CA SER A 336 15.29 36.47 9.84
C SER A 336 15.57 35.96 8.41
N VAL A 337 16.33 36.72 7.62
CA VAL A 337 16.76 36.34 6.28
C VAL A 337 17.97 35.39 6.33
N HIS A 338 18.14 34.58 5.29
CA HIS A 338 19.25 33.67 5.14
C HIS A 338 20.06 33.97 3.88
N ILE A 339 21.38 33.88 3.99
CA ILE A 339 22.30 34.05 2.85
C ILE A 339 22.52 32.68 2.19
N GLN A 340 22.48 32.66 0.86
CA GLN A 340 22.83 31.51 0.03
C GLN A 340 24.22 31.68 -0.61
N PRO A 341 24.95 30.60 -0.92
CA PRO A 341 26.09 30.67 -1.83
C PRO A 341 25.66 31.27 -3.17
N TYR A 342 26.45 32.21 -3.71
CA TYR A 342 26.08 32.93 -4.93
C TYR A 342 26.16 32.02 -6.17
N HIS A 343 27.25 31.28 -6.32
CA HIS A 343 27.53 30.46 -7.49
C HIS A 343 28.52 29.34 -7.14
N THR A 344 28.36 28.16 -7.74
CA THR A 344 29.38 27.10 -7.78
C THR A 344 30.05 27.08 -9.15
N PRO A 345 31.31 26.63 -9.28
CA PRO A 345 31.93 26.46 -10.59
C PRO A 345 31.02 25.64 -11.52
N VAL A 346 30.83 26.12 -12.76
CA VAL A 346 29.95 25.45 -13.74
C VAL A 346 30.45 24.04 -13.99
N LEU A 347 29.54 23.07 -13.88
CA LEU A 347 29.88 21.67 -14.09
C LEU A 347 29.91 21.35 -15.59
N CYS A 348 31.12 21.25 -16.14
CA CYS A 348 31.35 20.83 -17.54
C CYS A 348 31.56 19.31 -17.63
N TYR A 349 30.58 18.52 -17.21
CA TYR A 349 30.61 17.06 -17.30
C TYR A 349 29.79 16.58 -18.51
N ILE A 350 30.41 15.75 -19.35
CA ILE A 350 29.78 15.14 -20.52
C ILE A 350 29.45 13.69 -20.17
N LYS A 351 28.18 13.32 -20.31
CA LYS A 351 27.75 11.92 -20.13
C LYS A 351 28.09 11.15 -21.40
N ALA A 352 28.83 10.05 -21.26
CA ALA A 352 29.02 9.11 -22.36
C ALA A 352 27.67 8.43 -22.66
N GLU A 353 27.12 8.63 -23.86
CA GLU A 353 25.89 7.97 -24.31
C GLU A 353 26.19 6.64 -25.02
N ASP A 354 27.36 6.55 -25.65
CA ASP A 354 27.80 5.39 -26.43
C ASP A 354 28.89 4.62 -25.65
N PRO A 355 28.63 3.37 -25.23
CA PRO A 355 29.60 2.55 -24.52
C PRO A 355 30.75 2.05 -25.41
N ASP A 356 30.62 2.13 -26.74
CA ASP A 356 31.67 1.69 -27.68
C ASP A 356 32.83 2.70 -27.76
N LEU A 357 32.61 3.94 -27.30
CA LEU A 357 33.64 4.97 -27.25
C LEU A 357 34.58 4.76 -26.06
N PRO A 358 35.89 5.08 -26.22
CA PRO A 358 36.85 4.92 -25.13
C PRO A 358 36.52 5.86 -23.96
N ALA A 359 36.89 5.49 -22.72
CA ALA A 359 36.49 6.26 -21.54
C ALA A 359 37.00 7.71 -21.53
N PHE A 360 38.15 7.96 -22.16
CA PHE A 360 38.69 9.29 -22.39
C PHE A 360 38.74 9.56 -23.88
N TYR A 361 37.86 10.44 -24.35
CA TYR A 361 37.81 10.85 -25.76
C TYR A 361 37.51 12.35 -25.87
N PHE A 362 37.89 12.93 -27.00
CA PHE A 362 37.55 14.31 -27.31
C PHE A 362 36.12 14.35 -27.87
N ASP A 363 35.16 14.68 -27.01
CA ASP A 363 33.76 14.72 -27.37
C ASP A 363 33.45 15.86 -28.36
N PRO A 364 32.58 15.67 -29.37
CA PRO A 364 32.22 16.71 -30.33
C PRO A 364 31.62 17.99 -29.72
N ILE A 365 31.08 17.92 -28.50
CA ILE A 365 30.56 19.09 -27.75
C ILE A 365 31.71 19.99 -27.27
N VAL A 366 32.92 19.46 -27.11
CA VAL A 366 34.08 20.21 -26.67
C VAL A 366 34.61 21.07 -27.81
N ASN A 367 34.79 22.37 -27.53
CA ASN A 367 35.36 23.29 -28.51
C ASN A 367 36.81 22.87 -28.86
N PRO A 368 37.17 22.78 -30.16
CA PRO A 368 38.52 22.39 -30.57
C PRO A 368 39.56 23.43 -30.10
N ILE A 369 40.72 22.94 -29.67
CA ILE A 369 41.81 23.81 -29.23
C ILE A 369 42.50 24.39 -30.48
N SER A 370 42.50 25.73 -30.61
CA SER A 370 43.07 26.40 -31.78
C SER A 370 44.61 26.37 -31.75
N HIS A 371 45.23 25.70 -32.72
CA HIS A 371 46.69 25.58 -32.86
C HIS A 371 47.44 26.93 -32.96
N PHE A 372 46.80 27.98 -33.50
CA PHE A 372 47.40 29.31 -33.66
C PHE A 372 47.73 30.03 -32.33
N ARG A 373 47.03 29.70 -31.24
CA ARG A 373 47.31 30.30 -29.91
C ARG A 373 48.49 29.64 -29.20
N VAL A 374 48.77 28.37 -29.48
CA VAL A 374 49.83 27.58 -28.81
C VAL A 374 51.22 27.98 -29.34
N ASN A 375 51.37 28.20 -30.65
CA ASN A 375 52.65 28.60 -31.26
C ASN A 375 53.04 30.07 -31.03
N ARG A 376 52.11 30.93 -30.58
CA ARG A 376 52.40 32.34 -30.33
C ARG A 376 53.23 32.54 -29.06
N SER A 377 52.99 31.72 -28.04
CA SER A 377 53.78 31.67 -26.80
C SER A 377 55.14 30.99 -26.97
N GLY A 378 55.30 30.09 -27.96
CA GLY A 378 56.60 29.49 -28.28
C GLY A 378 57.60 30.49 -28.89
N LYS A 379 57.11 31.47 -29.66
CA LYS A 379 57.99 32.49 -30.29
C LYS A 379 58.47 33.61 -29.37
N ASP A 380 57.78 33.87 -28.25
CA ASP A 380 58.23 34.85 -27.25
C ASP A 380 59.19 34.22 -26.22
N ASN A 381 59.22 32.88 -26.12
CA ASN A 381 60.24 32.09 -25.41
C ASN A 381 61.28 31.53 -26.40
N ASN A 382 61.87 32.40 -27.22
CA ASN A 382 63.01 32.07 -28.10
C ASN A 382 64.32 31.80 -27.31
N ASN A 383 64.25 31.10 -26.17
CA ASN A 383 65.40 30.65 -25.38
C ASN A 383 65.31 29.17 -24.94
N GLU A 384 64.30 28.40 -25.36
CA GLU A 384 64.20 26.97 -25.01
C GLU A 384 63.69 26.09 -26.18
N ASP A 385 64.07 26.44 -27.41
CA ASP A 385 64.13 25.49 -28.53
C ASP A 385 65.52 25.66 -29.20
N GLU A 386 66.58 25.76 -28.39
CA GLU A 386 67.86 25.19 -28.83
C GLU A 386 67.59 23.67 -28.79
N GLU A 387 67.48 23.06 -29.95
CA GLU A 387 67.71 21.61 -30.08
C GLU A 387 69.09 21.40 -29.45
N ASP A 388 69.15 21.01 -28.17
CA ASP A 388 70.39 20.69 -27.48
C ASP A 388 71.16 19.75 -28.40
N ASP A 389 72.28 20.26 -28.93
CA ASP A 389 73.19 19.50 -29.78
C ASP A 389 73.39 18.11 -29.14
N GLU A 390 73.28 17.06 -29.96
CA GLU A 390 73.30 15.63 -29.59
C GLU A 390 74.58 15.15 -28.84
N ASP A 391 75.41 16.06 -28.33
CA ASP A 391 76.76 15.81 -27.83
C ASP A 391 76.88 15.71 -26.30
N ASP A 392 75.83 16.01 -25.51
CA ASP A 392 75.77 15.71 -24.07
C ASP A 392 74.51 14.86 -23.76
N GLU A 393 74.53 13.60 -24.20
CA GLU A 393 73.43 12.64 -24.13
C GLU A 393 73.03 12.30 -22.67
N PHE A 394 72.11 13.08 -22.09
CA PHE A 394 71.45 12.73 -20.83
C PHE A 394 70.63 11.45 -21.02
N GLN A 395 71.20 10.31 -20.63
CA GLN A 395 70.52 9.01 -20.68
C GLN A 395 69.79 8.73 -19.37
N LEU A 396 68.51 8.36 -19.46
CA LEU A 396 67.75 7.87 -18.32
C LEU A 396 68.35 6.55 -17.80
N PRO A 397 68.43 6.33 -16.47
CA PRO A 397 68.94 5.08 -15.92
C PRO A 397 68.17 3.86 -16.45
N MET A 398 68.86 2.75 -16.72
CA MET A 398 68.19 1.51 -17.11
C MET A 398 67.17 1.06 -16.07
N GLY A 399 65.94 0.80 -16.51
CA GLY A 399 64.79 0.48 -15.65
C GLY A 399 64.01 1.70 -15.16
N PHE A 400 64.29 2.89 -15.69
CA PHE A 400 63.47 4.09 -15.48
C PHE A 400 62.37 4.19 -16.55
N ASP A 401 61.20 3.65 -16.21
CA ASP A 401 59.98 3.74 -17.01
C ASP A 401 58.91 4.58 -16.28
N PRO A 402 57.88 5.09 -16.98
CA PRO A 402 56.71 5.68 -16.33
C PRO A 402 56.12 4.78 -15.23
N LEU A 403 55.60 5.38 -14.16
CA LEU A 403 55.19 4.65 -12.94
C LEU A 403 54.16 3.52 -13.14
N LEU A 404 53.34 3.58 -14.20
CA LEU A 404 52.23 2.65 -14.46
C LEU A 404 52.26 2.10 -15.89
N THR A 405 53.45 1.86 -16.45
CA THR A 405 53.61 1.37 -17.83
C THR A 405 52.89 0.04 -18.10
N ASP A 406 52.79 -0.82 -17.08
CA ASP A 406 52.15 -2.14 -17.19
C ASP A 406 50.60 -2.09 -17.18
N GLU A 407 50.01 -0.98 -16.73
CA GLU A 407 48.57 -0.85 -16.53
C GLU A 407 47.91 -0.03 -17.67
N PRO A 408 46.76 -0.46 -18.22
CA PRO A 408 46.09 0.28 -19.28
C PRO A 408 45.52 1.61 -18.76
N LEU A 409 45.46 2.61 -19.64
CA LEU A 409 44.95 3.96 -19.30
C LEU A 409 43.50 3.94 -18.78
N TYR A 410 42.67 3.07 -19.33
CA TYR A 410 41.29 2.87 -18.89
C TYR A 410 40.90 1.39 -18.99
N THR A 411 39.90 1.05 -18.19
CA THR A 411 39.26 -0.27 -18.14
C THR A 411 37.79 -0.12 -18.57
N PRO A 412 37.06 -1.22 -18.85
CA PRO A 412 35.64 -1.17 -19.17
C PRO A 412 34.80 -0.44 -18.10
N GLU A 413 35.21 -0.49 -16.84
CA GLU A 413 34.48 0.13 -15.73
C GLU A 413 34.88 1.60 -15.46
N THR A 414 35.88 2.12 -16.16
CA THR A 414 36.40 3.47 -15.91
C THR A 414 35.34 4.53 -16.23
N ALA A 415 34.65 4.41 -17.38
CA ALA A 415 33.58 5.33 -17.76
C ALA A 415 32.40 5.30 -16.77
N ASN A 416 31.96 4.11 -16.37
CA ASN A 416 30.93 3.90 -15.34
C ASN A 416 31.32 4.52 -14.00
N GLY A 417 32.57 4.35 -13.58
CA GLY A 417 33.12 4.94 -12.36
C GLY A 417 33.09 6.47 -12.37
N ILE A 418 33.46 7.09 -13.50
CA ILE A 418 33.40 8.55 -13.69
C ILE A 418 31.94 9.04 -13.67
N ALA A 419 31.02 8.31 -14.32
CA ALA A 419 29.60 8.65 -14.29
C ALA A 419 29.01 8.60 -12.88
N LEU A 420 29.38 7.58 -12.09
CA LEU A 420 28.95 7.47 -10.69
C LEU A 420 29.51 8.55 -9.78
N TYR A 421 30.69 9.09 -10.08
CA TYR A 421 31.28 10.20 -9.33
C TYR A 421 30.36 11.43 -9.32
N TRP A 422 29.75 11.71 -10.48
CA TRP A 422 28.81 12.82 -10.66
C TRP A 422 27.35 12.44 -10.35
N ALA A 423 27.07 11.18 -10.03
CA ALA A 423 25.72 10.75 -9.71
C ALA A 423 25.23 11.36 -8.39
N PRO A 424 23.94 11.68 -8.25
CA PRO A 424 23.39 12.14 -6.98
C PRO A 424 23.43 11.04 -5.92
N ARG A 425 23.43 11.43 -4.64
CA ARG A 425 23.23 10.50 -3.52
C ARG A 425 21.92 9.71 -3.75
N PRO A 426 21.92 8.36 -3.62
CA PRO A 426 22.94 7.52 -3.00
C PRO A 426 24.04 6.95 -3.91
N PHE A 427 24.00 7.20 -5.21
CA PHE A 427 24.81 6.47 -6.21
C PHE A 427 26.28 6.86 -6.23
N ASN A 428 26.64 8.05 -5.75
CA ASN A 428 28.03 8.47 -5.56
C ASN A 428 28.77 7.81 -4.39
N LEU A 429 28.11 6.91 -3.63
CA LEU A 429 28.70 6.26 -2.46
C LEU A 429 28.87 4.76 -2.70
N ARG A 430 30.06 4.22 -2.45
CA ARG A 430 30.32 2.76 -2.48
C ARG A 430 29.92 2.02 -1.21
N THR A 431 29.80 2.74 -0.10
CA THR A 431 29.45 2.19 1.21
C THR A 431 28.42 3.05 1.89
N GLY A 432 27.48 2.44 2.60
CA GLY A 432 26.45 3.17 3.31
C GLY A 432 25.81 2.38 4.44
N ARG A 433 24.87 3.04 5.11
CA ARG A 433 23.95 2.39 6.04
C ARG A 433 22.64 2.11 5.32
N THR A 434 21.99 1.02 5.68
CA THR A 434 20.61 0.79 5.24
C THR A 434 19.70 1.83 5.88
N ARG A 435 18.65 2.20 5.17
CA ARG A 435 17.62 3.14 5.62
C ARG A 435 16.32 2.39 5.79
N ARG A 436 15.37 2.94 6.53
CA ARG A 436 14.01 2.38 6.52
C ARG A 436 13.38 2.69 5.16
N ALA A 437 12.56 1.79 4.62
CA ALA A 437 11.85 2.03 3.35
C ALA A 437 11.11 3.38 3.34
N ILE A 438 10.46 3.74 4.45
CA ILE A 438 9.75 5.01 4.63
C ILE A 438 10.64 6.27 4.61
N ASP A 439 11.94 6.12 4.88
CA ASP A 439 12.87 7.24 4.96
C ASP A 439 13.47 7.57 3.57
N VAL A 440 13.24 6.75 2.54
CA VAL A 440 13.77 6.94 1.18
C VAL A 440 12.73 7.64 0.31
N PRO A 441 12.85 8.96 0.06
CA PRO A 441 11.87 9.66 -0.77
C PRO A 441 12.16 9.51 -2.26
N LEU A 442 11.32 8.77 -2.98
CA LEU A 442 11.50 8.50 -4.41
C LEU A 442 11.25 9.73 -5.30
N VAL A 443 10.30 10.59 -4.93
CA VAL A 443 9.78 11.66 -5.80
C VAL A 443 10.15 13.08 -5.33
N ASN A 444 10.96 13.20 -4.28
CA ASN A 444 11.28 14.51 -3.70
C ASN A 444 11.98 15.43 -4.70
N LYS A 445 12.88 14.88 -5.52
CA LYS A 445 13.63 15.65 -6.50
C LYS A 445 12.74 16.26 -7.57
N TRP A 446 11.71 15.54 -8.03
CA TRP A 446 10.80 16.02 -9.07
C TRP A 446 10.10 17.34 -8.73
N PHE A 447 9.68 17.53 -7.48
CA PHE A 447 9.02 18.79 -7.07
C PHE A 447 9.99 19.83 -6.51
N GLN A 448 11.24 19.43 -6.20
CA GLN A 448 12.32 20.35 -5.86
C GLN A 448 12.85 21.09 -7.09
N GLU A 449 12.53 20.60 -8.29
CA GLU A 449 12.79 21.26 -9.56
C GLU A 449 11.61 22.13 -10.01
N HIS A 450 11.87 23.00 -11.00
CA HIS A 450 10.80 23.79 -11.59
C HIS A 450 9.80 22.89 -12.33
N CYS A 451 8.52 23.21 -12.19
CA CYS A 451 7.48 22.49 -12.91
C CYS A 451 7.66 22.68 -14.43
N PRO A 452 7.65 21.61 -15.25
CA PRO A 452 7.80 21.73 -16.70
C PRO A 452 6.77 22.67 -17.33
N GLN A 453 7.19 23.38 -18.38
CA GLN A 453 6.29 24.27 -19.13
C GLN A 453 5.15 23.47 -19.79
N GLY A 454 3.97 24.09 -19.92
CA GLY A 454 2.79 23.46 -20.53
C GLY A 454 1.94 22.58 -19.61
N GLN A 455 2.38 22.31 -18.37
CA GLN A 455 1.59 21.52 -17.41
C GLN A 455 0.33 22.25 -16.92
N PRO A 456 -0.81 21.58 -16.67
CA PRO A 456 -2.03 22.23 -16.18
C PRO A 456 -1.88 22.94 -14.83
N VAL A 457 -2.71 23.97 -14.57
CA VAL A 457 -2.71 24.75 -13.30
C VAL A 457 -2.74 23.84 -12.07
N LYS A 458 -3.53 22.77 -12.12
CA LYS A 458 -3.64 21.78 -11.02
C LYS A 458 -2.29 21.17 -10.64
N VAL A 459 -1.45 20.86 -11.63
CA VAL A 459 -0.12 20.26 -11.41
C VAL A 459 0.82 21.31 -10.83
N ARG A 460 0.84 22.52 -11.41
CA ARG A 460 1.67 23.64 -10.92
C ARG A 460 1.37 24.00 -9.46
N VAL A 461 0.09 24.04 -9.07
CA VAL A 461 -0.34 24.26 -7.68
C VAL A 461 0.10 23.09 -6.77
N SER A 462 0.14 21.87 -7.29
CA SER A 462 0.60 20.70 -6.52
C SER A 462 2.10 20.80 -6.23
N TYR A 463 2.93 21.17 -7.21
CA TYR A 463 4.36 21.44 -7.02
C TYR A 463 4.58 22.49 -5.93
N GLN A 464 3.91 23.63 -6.02
CA GLN A 464 4.01 24.71 -5.02
C GLN A 464 3.62 24.25 -3.61
N LYS A 465 2.58 23.41 -3.47
CA LYS A 465 2.16 22.88 -2.17
C LYS A 465 3.17 21.89 -1.58
N LEU A 466 3.74 21.00 -2.40
CA LEU A 466 4.77 20.07 -1.97
C LEU A 466 6.04 20.80 -1.55
N LEU A 467 6.47 21.79 -2.33
CA LEU A 467 7.56 22.71 -1.96
C LEU A 467 7.27 23.41 -0.63
N LYS A 468 6.06 23.93 -0.44
CA LYS A 468 5.66 24.58 0.82
C LYS A 468 5.82 23.64 2.01
N CYS A 469 5.36 22.39 1.90
CA CYS A 469 5.53 21.38 2.95
C CYS A 469 7.00 21.07 3.22
N TRP A 470 7.81 20.92 2.17
CA TRP A 470 9.25 20.66 2.29
C TRP A 470 10.01 21.80 2.98
N VAL A 471 9.71 23.05 2.61
CA VAL A 471 10.29 24.26 3.23
C VAL A 471 9.88 24.35 4.69
N LEU A 472 8.60 24.16 5.04
CA LEU A 472 8.13 24.21 6.43
C LEU A 472 8.76 23.11 7.30
N ASN A 473 8.88 21.89 6.76
CA ASN A 473 9.55 20.78 7.45
C ASN A 473 11.03 21.08 7.71
N SER A 474 11.71 21.71 6.75
CA SER A 474 13.12 22.08 6.87
C SER A 474 13.33 23.25 7.83
N LEU A 475 12.46 24.27 7.79
CA LEU A 475 12.56 25.47 8.61
C LEU A 475 12.29 25.20 10.09
N HIS A 476 11.28 24.37 10.39
CA HIS A 476 10.93 24.02 11.77
C HIS A 476 11.65 22.77 12.29
N HIS A 477 12.64 22.27 11.54
CA HIS A 477 13.44 21.13 11.97
C HIS A 477 14.21 21.48 13.24
N ARG A 478 14.00 20.70 14.30
CA ARG A 478 14.78 20.76 15.53
C ARG A 478 15.59 19.48 15.69
N PRO A 479 16.84 19.55 16.15
CA PRO A 479 17.62 18.34 16.41
C PRO A 479 16.87 17.46 17.43
N PRO A 480 16.84 16.13 17.22
CA PRO A 480 16.12 15.23 18.12
C PRO A 480 16.74 15.29 19.51
N LYS A 481 15.89 15.47 20.53
CA LYS A 481 16.34 15.47 21.93
C LYS A 481 16.88 14.09 22.30
N ALA A 482 18.05 14.05 22.94
CA ALA A 482 18.59 12.80 23.50
C ALA A 482 17.66 12.31 24.62
N LEU A 483 17.05 11.15 24.42
CA LEU A 483 16.14 10.50 25.38
C LEU A 483 16.58 9.06 25.61
N ASN A 484 16.25 8.52 26.79
CA ASN A 484 16.48 7.12 27.10
C ASN A 484 15.69 6.21 26.14
N LYS A 485 16.39 5.25 25.51
CA LYS A 485 15.78 4.33 24.54
C LYS A 485 14.80 3.39 25.25
N ARG A 486 13.51 3.50 24.92
CA ARG A 486 12.45 2.61 25.41
C ARG A 486 12.07 1.61 24.33
N TYR A 487 12.39 0.33 24.53
CA TYR A 487 12.09 -0.73 23.56
C TYR A 487 10.83 -1.50 23.95
N LEU A 488 9.68 -1.06 23.45
CA LEU A 488 8.37 -1.65 23.77
C LEU A 488 8.34 -3.16 23.49
N PHE A 489 8.68 -3.59 22.27
CA PHE A 489 8.58 -5.01 21.89
C PHE A 489 9.60 -5.91 22.59
N LYS A 490 10.79 -5.39 22.93
CA LYS A 490 11.74 -6.13 23.78
C LYS A 490 11.15 -6.35 25.17
N SER A 491 10.52 -5.32 25.74
CA SER A 491 9.85 -5.40 27.04
C SER A 491 8.63 -6.33 27.01
N LEU A 492 7.87 -6.37 25.92
CA LEU A 492 6.74 -7.31 25.76
C LEU A 492 7.24 -8.75 25.59
N LYS A 493 8.23 -8.99 24.71
CA LYS A 493 8.81 -10.33 24.45
C LYS A 493 9.41 -10.95 25.71
N SER A 494 10.00 -10.15 26.61
CA SER A 494 10.53 -10.66 27.88
C SER A 494 9.45 -11.16 28.85
N THR A 495 8.19 -10.76 28.68
CA THR A 495 7.09 -11.27 29.52
C THR A 495 6.62 -12.65 29.07
N LYS A 496 6.11 -13.48 29.98
CA LYS A 496 5.52 -14.79 29.65
C LYS A 496 4.26 -14.74 28.77
N PHE A 497 3.67 -13.55 28.61
CA PHE A 497 2.39 -13.37 27.90
C PHE A 497 2.54 -13.18 26.40
N PHE A 498 3.77 -13.04 25.90
CA PHE A 498 4.05 -12.89 24.48
C PHE A 498 4.99 -13.98 24.00
N GLN A 499 4.70 -14.48 22.80
CA GLN A 499 5.54 -15.40 22.04
C GLN A 499 5.83 -14.81 20.66
N SER A 500 6.90 -15.27 20.03
CA SER A 500 7.22 -14.91 18.65
C SER A 500 7.04 -16.09 17.71
N THR A 501 6.79 -15.78 16.44
CA THR A 501 6.66 -16.72 15.33
C THR A 501 6.89 -15.94 14.03
N GLU A 502 6.90 -16.63 12.90
CA GLU A 502 6.97 -16.04 11.56
C GLU A 502 5.66 -16.35 10.84
N LEU A 503 5.03 -15.34 10.23
CA LEU A 503 3.78 -15.48 9.51
C LEU A 503 3.84 -14.69 8.21
N ASP A 504 3.10 -15.14 7.21
CA ASP A 504 2.77 -14.32 6.05
C ASP A 504 2.11 -13.00 6.52
N TRP A 505 2.52 -11.89 5.91
CA TRP A 505 1.96 -10.57 6.12
C TRP A 505 0.44 -10.54 5.95
N VAL A 506 -0.11 -11.26 4.97
CA VAL A 506 -1.57 -11.32 4.75
C VAL A 506 -2.26 -11.99 5.94
N GLU A 507 -1.70 -13.09 6.46
CA GLU A 507 -2.20 -13.75 7.66
C GLU A 507 -2.17 -12.81 8.86
N ALA A 508 -1.04 -12.13 9.09
CA ALA A 508 -0.91 -11.16 10.17
C ALA A 508 -1.92 -9.99 10.02
N GLY A 509 -2.16 -9.53 8.80
CA GLY A 509 -3.14 -8.49 8.48
C GLY A 509 -4.58 -8.89 8.78
N LEU A 510 -4.98 -10.09 8.37
CA LEU A 510 -6.30 -10.66 8.66
C LEU A 510 -6.51 -10.83 10.17
N GLN A 511 -5.48 -11.29 10.89
CA GLN A 511 -5.51 -11.38 12.35
C GLN A 511 -5.71 -10.02 13.00
N VAL A 512 -4.97 -8.98 12.60
CA VAL A 512 -5.12 -7.61 13.14
C VAL A 512 -6.51 -7.05 12.86
N CYS A 513 -7.08 -7.29 11.67
CA CYS A 513 -8.44 -6.87 11.32
C CYS A 513 -9.49 -7.57 12.19
N ARG A 514 -9.40 -8.90 12.35
CA ARG A 514 -10.29 -9.71 13.21
C ARG A 514 -10.20 -9.28 14.68
N GLN A 515 -8.98 -9.09 15.18
CA GLN A 515 -8.73 -8.60 16.55
C GLN A 515 -9.32 -7.20 16.76
N GLY A 516 -9.08 -6.27 15.84
CA GLY A 516 -9.63 -4.91 15.90
C GLY A 516 -11.16 -4.90 15.90
N TYR A 517 -11.78 -5.69 15.02
CA TYR A 517 -13.23 -5.88 14.99
C TYR A 517 -13.76 -6.39 16.33
N ASN A 518 -13.18 -7.48 16.84
CA ASN A 518 -13.57 -8.08 18.12
C ASN A 518 -13.43 -7.11 19.30
N MET A 519 -12.34 -6.34 19.36
CA MET A 519 -12.13 -5.35 20.42
C MET A 519 -13.18 -4.24 20.41
N LEU A 520 -13.48 -3.68 19.22
CA LEU A 520 -14.51 -2.65 19.08
C LEU A 520 -15.90 -3.20 19.38
N ASN A 521 -16.20 -4.41 18.91
CA ASN A 521 -17.48 -5.05 19.17
C ASN A 521 -17.66 -5.40 20.66
N LEU A 522 -16.62 -5.93 21.31
CA LEU A 522 -16.60 -6.15 22.76
C LEU A 522 -16.82 -4.85 23.54
N LEU A 523 -16.32 -3.71 23.06
CA LEU A 523 -16.54 -2.41 23.71
C LEU A 523 -17.99 -1.93 23.58
N ILE A 524 -18.62 -2.16 22.41
CA ILE A 524 -20.05 -1.89 22.18
C ILE A 524 -20.90 -2.73 23.13
N HIS A 525 -20.62 -4.04 23.21
CA HIS A 525 -21.31 -4.95 24.12
C HIS A 525 -21.06 -4.62 25.59
N ARG A 526 -19.84 -4.23 25.97
CA ARG A 526 -19.49 -3.83 27.35
C ARG A 526 -20.28 -2.61 27.81
N LYS A 527 -20.63 -1.71 26.89
CA LYS A 527 -21.50 -0.54 27.15
C LYS A 527 -23.00 -0.85 27.08
N ASN A 528 -23.38 -2.11 26.83
CA ASN A 528 -24.75 -2.58 26.64
C ASN A 528 -25.48 -1.80 25.53
N LEU A 529 -24.86 -1.71 24.35
CA LEU A 529 -25.36 -1.00 23.17
C LEU A 529 -25.85 -1.97 22.09
N ASN A 530 -26.74 -2.90 22.44
CA ASN A 530 -27.22 -3.97 21.57
C ASN A 530 -28.04 -3.48 20.35
N TYR A 531 -28.31 -2.18 20.26
CA TYR A 531 -29.03 -1.52 19.17
C TYR A 531 -28.08 -0.87 18.14
N LEU A 532 -26.77 -1.03 18.32
CA LEU A 532 -25.76 -0.70 17.35
C LEU A 532 -25.17 -2.01 16.80
N HIS A 533 -24.92 -2.02 15.50
CA HIS A 533 -24.21 -3.06 14.80
C HIS A 533 -22.95 -2.47 14.18
N LEU A 534 -21.83 -3.15 14.39
CA LEU A 534 -20.57 -2.89 13.69
C LEU A 534 -20.45 -3.96 12.61
N ASP A 535 -20.51 -3.55 11.35
CA ASP A 535 -20.30 -4.46 10.23
C ASP A 535 -18.80 -4.76 10.04
N TYR A 536 -18.47 -5.73 9.19
CA TYR A 536 -17.08 -6.18 9.02
C TYR A 536 -16.22 -5.14 8.29
N ASN A 537 -16.83 -4.23 7.53
CA ASN A 537 -16.16 -3.05 6.94
C ASN A 537 -16.10 -1.84 7.89
N PHE A 538 -16.30 -2.06 9.19
CA PHE A 538 -16.19 -1.09 10.27
C PHE A 538 -17.17 0.08 10.18
N ASN A 539 -18.31 -0.04 9.48
CA ASN A 539 -19.40 0.92 9.60
C ASN A 539 -20.22 0.63 10.85
N LEU A 540 -20.46 1.69 11.64
CA LEU A 540 -21.33 1.62 12.81
C LEU A 540 -22.74 2.04 12.41
N LYS A 541 -23.69 1.10 12.41
CA LYS A 541 -25.07 1.32 11.97
C LYS A 541 -26.04 1.07 13.14
N PRO A 542 -27.08 1.90 13.33
CA PRO A 542 -28.14 1.60 14.27
C PRO A 542 -29.09 0.52 13.69
N ILE A 543 -29.39 -0.51 14.47
CA ILE A 543 -30.28 -1.61 14.07
C ILE A 543 -31.75 -1.15 14.03
N LYS A 544 -32.08 -0.18 14.90
CA LYS A 544 -33.41 0.42 15.02
C LYS A 544 -33.29 1.94 15.17
N THR A 545 -34.40 2.65 14.95
CA THR A 545 -34.47 4.08 15.31
C THR A 545 -34.25 4.25 16.81
N LEU A 546 -33.25 5.05 17.18
CA LEU A 546 -32.84 5.23 18.57
C LEU A 546 -33.69 6.29 19.26
N THR A 547 -34.07 6.01 20.50
CA THR A 547 -34.64 7.02 21.41
C THR A 547 -33.60 8.09 21.75
N THR A 548 -34.03 9.24 22.26
CA THR A 548 -33.11 10.30 22.72
C THR A 548 -32.14 9.83 23.81
N LYS A 549 -32.60 8.94 24.72
CA LYS A 549 -31.78 8.32 25.76
C LYS A 549 -30.73 7.37 25.16
N GLU A 550 -31.14 6.49 24.24
CA GLU A 550 -30.22 5.59 23.53
C GLU A 550 -29.20 6.38 22.71
N ARG A 551 -29.62 7.43 22.00
CA ARG A 551 -28.72 8.30 21.22
C ARG A 551 -27.68 9.01 22.08
N LYS A 552 -28.06 9.51 23.25
CA LYS A 552 -27.11 10.13 24.21
C LYS A 552 -26.12 9.09 24.74
N LYS A 553 -26.59 7.88 25.08
CA LYS A 553 -25.75 6.79 25.62
C LYS A 553 -24.78 6.20 24.59
N SER A 554 -25.21 6.10 23.34
CA SER A 554 -24.43 5.52 22.23
C SER A 554 -23.47 6.49 21.54
N ARG A 555 -23.44 7.76 21.97
CA ARG A 555 -22.53 8.75 21.41
C ARG A 555 -21.09 8.42 21.81
N PHE A 556 -20.36 7.79 20.89
CA PHE A 556 -18.93 7.57 21.02
C PHE A 556 -18.15 8.87 20.75
N GLY A 557 -16.98 8.99 21.36
CA GLY A 557 -16.05 10.11 21.14
C GLY A 557 -15.05 9.84 20.02
N ASN A 558 -14.17 10.81 19.77
CA ASN A 558 -13.19 10.77 18.68
C ASN A 558 -12.25 9.56 18.76
N ALA A 559 -11.84 9.12 19.96
CA ALA A 559 -10.92 7.99 20.11
C ALA A 559 -11.49 6.69 19.49
N PHE A 560 -12.78 6.42 19.70
CA PHE A 560 -13.43 5.26 19.12
C PHE A 560 -13.55 5.40 17.59
N HIS A 561 -14.04 6.54 17.11
CA HIS A 561 -14.25 6.75 15.68
C HIS A 561 -12.95 6.80 14.89
N LEU A 562 -11.90 7.43 15.42
CA LEU A 562 -10.58 7.48 14.79
C LEU A 562 -9.96 6.08 14.71
N THR A 563 -9.99 5.31 15.81
CA THR A 563 -9.48 3.92 15.81
C THR A 563 -10.24 3.05 14.81
N ARG A 564 -11.57 3.19 14.75
CA ARG A 564 -12.43 2.50 13.79
C ARG A 564 -12.09 2.85 12.34
N GLU A 565 -11.86 4.12 12.02
CA GLU A 565 -11.51 4.53 10.65
C GLU A 565 -10.08 4.10 10.28
N ILE A 566 -9.13 4.08 11.22
CA ILE A 566 -7.78 3.53 10.99
C ILE A 566 -7.87 2.02 10.71
N LEU A 567 -8.69 1.28 11.47
CA LEU A 567 -8.95 -0.14 11.21
C LEU A 567 -9.66 -0.37 9.87
N ARG A 568 -10.59 0.52 9.49
CA ARG A 568 -11.25 0.48 8.19
C ARG A 568 -10.26 0.63 7.04
N LEU A 569 -9.36 1.61 7.12
CA LEU A 569 -8.28 1.80 6.13
C LEU A 569 -7.39 0.55 6.06
N THR A 570 -7.01 0.01 7.22
CA THR A 570 -6.16 -1.19 7.30
C THR A 570 -6.85 -2.38 6.64
N LYS A 571 -8.13 -2.60 6.92
CA LYS A 571 -8.93 -3.67 6.31
C LYS A 571 -9.00 -3.52 4.80
N LEU A 572 -9.27 -2.31 4.28
CA LEU A 572 -9.29 -2.08 2.83
C LEU A 572 -7.97 -2.43 2.14
N ILE A 573 -6.83 -2.17 2.80
CA ILE A 573 -5.50 -2.50 2.28
C ILE A 573 -5.28 -4.02 2.34
N VAL A 574 -5.54 -4.66 3.48
CA VAL A 574 -5.38 -6.12 3.64
C VAL A 574 -6.28 -6.88 2.65
N ASP A 575 -7.55 -6.50 2.56
CA ASP A 575 -8.52 -7.11 1.66
C ASP A 575 -8.11 -7.01 0.18
N ALA A 576 -7.44 -5.92 -0.21
CA ALA A 576 -6.95 -5.76 -1.58
C ALA A 576 -5.87 -6.78 -1.95
N HIS A 577 -5.16 -7.35 -0.97
CA HIS A 577 -4.16 -8.40 -1.16
C HIS A 577 -4.79 -9.81 -1.15
N VAL A 578 -6.09 -9.96 -0.84
CA VAL A 578 -6.79 -11.25 -0.73
C VAL A 578 -7.67 -11.55 -1.97
N GLN A 579 -7.83 -10.61 -2.90
CA GLN A 579 -8.87 -10.68 -3.95
C GLN A 579 -8.58 -11.63 -5.13
N SER A 580 -7.94 -12.78 -4.89
CA SER A 580 -7.93 -13.94 -5.79
C SER A 580 -8.97 -14.98 -5.32
N THR A 581 -10.26 -14.63 -5.30
CA THR A 581 -11.28 -15.55 -4.79
C THR A 581 -11.68 -16.62 -5.81
N LYS A 582 -11.74 -17.90 -5.35
CA LYS A 582 -12.18 -19.09 -6.10
C LYS A 582 -13.61 -19.01 -6.66
N PHE A 583 -14.42 -18.02 -6.27
CA PHE A 583 -15.84 -17.97 -6.61
C PHE A 583 -16.14 -17.30 -7.96
N PHE A 584 -15.21 -16.54 -8.51
CA PHE A 584 -15.38 -15.86 -9.81
C PHE A 584 -14.15 -16.03 -10.66
N GLN A 585 -14.22 -16.99 -11.58
CA GLN A 585 -13.22 -17.19 -12.62
C GLN A 585 -13.65 -16.43 -13.89
N SER A 586 -12.69 -15.81 -14.56
CA SER A 586 -12.89 -15.25 -15.89
C SER A 586 -12.65 -16.32 -16.94
N THR A 587 -13.59 -16.47 -17.86
CA THR A 587 -13.45 -17.33 -19.05
C THR A 587 -14.03 -16.59 -20.26
N GLU A 588 -13.61 -16.98 -21.45
CA GLU A 588 -14.17 -16.50 -22.71
C GLU A 588 -15.21 -17.52 -23.21
N LEU A 589 -16.41 -17.05 -23.54
CA LEU A 589 -17.53 -17.87 -24.02
C LEU A 589 -18.22 -17.17 -25.19
N ASP A 590 -18.81 -17.95 -26.12
CA ASP A 590 -19.64 -17.39 -27.20
C ASP A 590 -20.86 -16.64 -26.64
N TRP A 591 -21.28 -15.58 -27.34
CA TRP A 591 -22.38 -14.71 -26.88
C TRP A 591 -23.71 -15.46 -26.72
N VAL A 592 -24.03 -16.39 -27.64
CA VAL A 592 -25.27 -17.18 -27.58
C VAL A 592 -25.21 -18.15 -26.41
N GLU A 593 -24.05 -18.78 -26.17
CA GLU A 593 -23.83 -19.64 -25.02
C GLU A 593 -24.01 -18.88 -23.70
N ALA A 594 -23.37 -17.71 -23.57
CA ALA A 594 -23.54 -16.85 -22.41
C ALA A 594 -25.02 -16.43 -22.22
N GLY A 595 -25.72 -16.10 -23.31
CA GLY A 595 -27.15 -15.78 -23.30
C GLY A 595 -28.02 -16.94 -22.80
N LEU A 596 -27.77 -18.17 -23.27
CA LEU A 596 -28.47 -19.38 -22.83
C LEU A 596 -28.22 -19.67 -21.35
N GLN A 597 -26.97 -19.51 -20.88
CA GLN A 597 -26.63 -19.66 -19.47
C GLN A 597 -27.37 -18.64 -18.60
N VAL A 598 -27.40 -17.36 -18.98
CA VAL A 598 -28.14 -16.31 -18.27
C VAL A 598 -29.63 -16.61 -18.20
N CYS A 599 -30.24 -17.07 -19.30
CA CYS A 599 -31.65 -17.48 -19.31
C CYS A 599 -31.91 -18.69 -18.40
N ARG A 600 -31.06 -19.73 -18.44
CA ARG A 600 -31.18 -20.93 -17.59
C ARG A 600 -31.02 -20.59 -16.11
N GLN A 601 -30.00 -19.82 -15.76
CA GLN A 601 -29.76 -19.36 -14.39
C GLN A 601 -30.92 -18.49 -13.90
N GLY A 602 -31.38 -17.55 -14.74
CA GLY A 602 -32.55 -16.72 -14.47
C GLY A 602 -33.81 -17.53 -14.18
N TYR A 603 -34.09 -18.55 -14.99
CA TYR A 603 -35.20 -19.48 -14.78
C TYR A 603 -35.08 -20.22 -13.45
N ASN A 604 -33.92 -20.83 -13.19
CA ASN A 604 -33.66 -21.58 -11.96
C ASN A 604 -33.83 -20.69 -10.73
N MET A 605 -33.28 -19.48 -10.74
CA MET A 605 -33.40 -18.52 -9.63
C MET A 605 -34.85 -18.12 -9.35
N LEU A 606 -35.63 -17.80 -10.39
CA LEU A 606 -37.04 -17.45 -10.21
C LEU A 606 -37.86 -18.63 -9.74
N ASN A 607 -37.59 -19.84 -10.24
CA ASN A 607 -38.29 -21.05 -9.82
C ASN A 607 -37.97 -21.40 -8.36
N LEU A 608 -36.71 -21.28 -7.95
CA LEU A 608 -36.29 -21.43 -6.55
C LEU A 608 -37.03 -20.46 -5.63
N LEU A 609 -37.25 -19.21 -6.05
CA LEU A 609 -38.04 -18.24 -5.27
C LEU A 609 -39.53 -18.62 -5.15
N ILE A 610 -40.11 -19.25 -6.19
CA ILE A 610 -41.48 -19.78 -6.15
C ILE A 610 -41.58 -20.94 -5.17
N HIS A 611 -40.63 -21.89 -5.24
CA HIS A 611 -40.55 -23.04 -4.34
C HIS A 611 -40.33 -22.61 -2.89
N ARG A 612 -39.39 -21.70 -2.63
CA ARG A 612 -39.12 -21.18 -1.27
C ARG A 612 -40.34 -20.52 -0.63
N LYS A 613 -41.22 -19.91 -1.44
CA LYS A 613 -42.46 -19.30 -0.96
C LYS A 613 -43.62 -20.30 -0.81
N ASN A 614 -43.37 -21.60 -1.03
CA ASN A 614 -44.34 -22.69 -1.01
C ASN A 614 -45.58 -22.39 -1.88
N LEU A 615 -45.31 -22.01 -3.14
CA LEU A 615 -46.32 -21.68 -4.15
C LEU A 615 -46.41 -22.78 -5.22
N ASN A 616 -46.63 -24.03 -4.78
CA ASN A 616 -46.65 -25.23 -5.64
C ASN A 616 -47.77 -25.23 -6.70
N TYR A 617 -48.66 -24.25 -6.68
CA TYR A 617 -49.77 -24.06 -7.61
C TYR A 617 -49.47 -23.02 -8.71
N LEU A 618 -48.25 -22.48 -8.77
CA LEU A 618 -47.76 -21.63 -9.85
C LEU A 618 -46.63 -22.35 -10.58
N HIS A 619 -46.71 -22.36 -11.91
CA HIS A 619 -45.68 -22.88 -12.78
C HIS A 619 -45.06 -21.73 -13.59
N LEU A 620 -43.73 -21.62 -13.54
CA LEU A 620 -42.96 -20.76 -14.44
C LEU A 620 -42.55 -21.61 -15.64
N ASP A 621 -43.01 -21.26 -16.83
CA ASP A 621 -42.58 -21.92 -18.07
C ASP A 621 -41.22 -21.37 -18.57
N TYR A 622 -40.60 -22.06 -19.53
CA TYR A 622 -39.29 -21.69 -20.09
C TYR A 622 -39.30 -20.37 -20.88
N ASN A 623 -40.50 -19.82 -21.16
CA ASN A 623 -40.71 -18.50 -21.76
C ASN A 623 -40.97 -17.43 -20.69
N PHE A 624 -40.70 -17.74 -19.42
CA PHE A 624 -40.89 -16.87 -18.27
C PHE A 624 -42.34 -16.42 -18.03
N ASN A 625 -43.34 -17.17 -18.53
CA ASN A 625 -44.73 -16.95 -18.17
C ASN A 625 -45.06 -17.68 -16.87
N LEU A 626 -45.76 -16.99 -15.98
CA LEU A 626 -46.22 -17.56 -14.71
C LEU A 626 -47.69 -17.93 -14.84
N LYS A 627 -47.99 -19.23 -14.82
CA LYS A 627 -49.35 -19.77 -14.99
C LYS A 627 -49.81 -20.50 -13.73
N PRO A 628 -51.08 -20.37 -13.33
CA PRO A 628 -51.64 -21.21 -12.28
C PRO A 628 -51.86 -22.63 -12.82
N ILE A 629 -51.50 -23.65 -12.03
CA ILE A 629 -51.72 -25.07 -12.39
C ILE A 629 -53.19 -25.48 -12.13
N LYS A 630 -53.85 -24.79 -11.20
CA LYS A 630 -55.25 -24.99 -10.81
C LYS A 630 -55.94 -23.66 -10.51
N THR A 631 -57.27 -23.68 -10.43
CA THR A 631 -58.04 -22.52 -9.96
C THR A 631 -57.66 -22.19 -8.51
N LEU A 632 -57.10 -20.99 -8.29
CA LEU A 632 -56.59 -20.58 -6.98
C LEU A 632 -57.70 -20.06 -6.08
N THR A 633 -57.72 -20.54 -4.84
CA THR A 633 -58.56 -20.00 -3.75
C THR A 633 -58.18 -18.57 -3.40
N THR A 634 -59.07 -17.82 -2.75
CA THR A 634 -58.80 -16.44 -2.31
C THR A 634 -57.55 -16.32 -1.42
N LYS A 635 -57.29 -17.35 -0.58
CA LYS A 635 -56.09 -17.41 0.28
C LYS A 635 -54.81 -17.65 -0.53
N GLU A 636 -54.85 -18.57 -1.49
CA GLU A 636 -53.72 -18.84 -2.41
C GLU A 636 -53.43 -17.62 -3.29
N ARG A 637 -54.46 -16.92 -3.81
CA ARG A 637 -54.29 -15.66 -4.57
C ARG A 637 -53.64 -14.54 -3.75
N LYS A 638 -53.91 -14.47 -2.44
CA LYS A 638 -53.26 -13.49 -1.56
C LYS A 638 -51.80 -13.88 -1.30
N LYS A 639 -51.51 -15.16 -1.09
CA LYS A 639 -50.15 -15.68 -0.84
C LYS A 639 -49.26 -15.63 -2.09
N SER A 640 -49.83 -15.76 -3.28
CA SER A 640 -49.12 -15.76 -4.56
C SER A 640 -48.54 -14.41 -4.99
N ARG A 641 -48.94 -13.29 -4.35
CA ARG A 641 -48.50 -11.94 -4.73
C ARG A 641 -47.00 -11.75 -4.54
N PHE A 642 -46.26 -11.58 -5.63
CA PHE A 642 -44.86 -11.17 -5.59
C PHE A 642 -44.75 -9.64 -5.66
N GLY A 643 -43.61 -9.10 -5.20
CA GLY A 643 -43.32 -7.68 -5.33
C GLY A 643 -42.97 -7.29 -6.76
N ASN A 644 -43.03 -6.00 -7.08
CA ASN A 644 -42.72 -5.48 -8.41
C ASN A 644 -41.32 -5.87 -8.90
N ALA A 645 -40.35 -6.05 -8.00
CA ALA A 645 -38.99 -6.44 -8.35
C ALA A 645 -38.90 -7.83 -8.99
N PHE A 646 -39.62 -8.81 -8.43
CA PHE A 646 -39.68 -10.16 -8.97
C PHE A 646 -40.29 -10.15 -10.38
N HIS A 647 -41.43 -9.46 -10.53
CA HIS A 647 -42.11 -9.40 -11.81
C HIS A 647 -41.32 -8.62 -12.87
N LEU A 648 -40.71 -7.49 -12.50
CA LEU A 648 -39.86 -6.73 -13.43
C LEU A 648 -38.65 -7.54 -13.89
N THR A 649 -37.99 -8.28 -12.98
CA THR A 649 -36.86 -9.16 -13.31
C THR A 649 -37.29 -10.29 -14.24
N ARG A 650 -38.45 -10.92 -13.98
CA ARG A 650 -39.04 -11.93 -14.87
C ARG A 650 -39.28 -11.39 -16.28
N GLU A 651 -39.85 -10.19 -16.40
CA GLU A 651 -40.12 -9.60 -17.71
C GLU A 651 -38.83 -9.17 -18.45
N ILE A 652 -37.77 -8.77 -17.72
CA ILE A 652 -36.44 -8.53 -18.32
C ILE A 652 -35.86 -9.84 -18.84
N LEU A 653 -35.90 -10.92 -18.06
CA LEU A 653 -35.43 -12.24 -18.48
C LEU A 653 -36.24 -12.79 -19.67
N ARG A 654 -37.54 -12.48 -19.74
CA ARG A 654 -38.38 -12.77 -20.90
C ARG A 654 -37.90 -12.02 -22.15
N LEU A 655 -37.59 -10.72 -22.03
CA LEU A 655 -37.01 -9.94 -23.13
C LEU A 655 -35.68 -10.53 -23.59
N THR A 656 -34.78 -10.84 -22.65
CA THR A 656 -33.49 -11.47 -22.94
C THR A 656 -33.69 -12.81 -23.65
N LYS A 657 -34.63 -13.64 -23.20
CA LYS A 657 -34.96 -14.92 -23.82
C LYS A 657 -35.40 -14.76 -25.27
N LEU A 658 -36.26 -13.79 -25.58
CA LEU A 658 -36.70 -13.53 -26.96
C LEU A 658 -35.53 -13.13 -27.88
N ILE A 659 -34.59 -12.33 -27.36
CA ILE A 659 -33.40 -11.91 -28.12
C ILE A 659 -32.46 -13.10 -28.35
N VAL A 660 -32.20 -13.90 -27.30
CA VAL A 660 -31.34 -15.09 -27.38
C VAL A 660 -31.95 -16.11 -28.33
N ASP A 661 -33.26 -16.36 -28.25
CA ASP A 661 -33.96 -17.29 -29.12
C ASP A 661 -33.91 -16.88 -30.59
N ALA A 662 -34.04 -15.59 -30.91
CA ALA A 662 -33.87 -15.10 -32.28
C ALA A 662 -32.48 -15.45 -32.83
N HIS A 663 -31.42 -15.27 -32.03
CA HIS A 663 -30.06 -15.64 -32.42
C HIS A 663 -29.86 -17.17 -32.49
N VAL A 664 -30.50 -17.94 -31.62
CA VAL A 664 -30.47 -19.41 -31.68
C VAL A 664 -31.14 -19.90 -32.96
N GLN A 665 -32.31 -19.36 -33.34
CA GLN A 665 -32.98 -19.72 -34.59
C GLN A 665 -32.11 -19.43 -35.82
N TYR A 666 -31.39 -18.30 -35.81
CA TYR A 666 -30.43 -17.97 -36.86
C TYR A 666 -29.27 -18.97 -36.92
N ARG A 667 -28.70 -19.34 -35.76
CA ARG A 667 -27.61 -20.32 -35.67
C ARG A 667 -28.04 -21.74 -36.06
N LEU A 668 -29.31 -22.08 -35.85
CA LEU A 668 -29.90 -23.37 -36.29
C LEU A 668 -30.23 -23.39 -37.79
N GLY A 669 -30.07 -22.27 -38.51
CA GLY A 669 -30.39 -22.18 -39.94
C GLY A 669 -31.89 -22.07 -40.25
N ASN A 670 -32.73 -21.88 -39.24
CA ASN A 670 -34.19 -21.77 -39.42
C ASN A 670 -34.62 -20.38 -39.91
N VAL A 671 -33.78 -19.35 -39.71
CA VAL A 671 -34.00 -17.99 -40.20
C VAL A 671 -32.71 -17.42 -40.78
N ASP A 672 -32.82 -16.55 -41.79
CA ASP A 672 -31.69 -15.84 -42.37
C ASP A 672 -31.31 -14.57 -41.59
N ALA A 673 -30.22 -13.91 -42.01
CA ALA A 673 -29.70 -12.71 -41.34
C ALA A 673 -30.66 -11.51 -41.43
N PHE A 674 -31.45 -11.39 -42.50
CA PHE A 674 -32.41 -10.31 -42.68
C PHE A 674 -33.63 -10.52 -41.78
N GLN A 675 -34.11 -11.75 -41.67
CA GLN A 675 -35.17 -12.17 -40.74
C GLN A 675 -34.75 -11.98 -39.29
N LEU A 676 -33.50 -12.29 -38.93
CA LEU A 676 -32.95 -11.98 -37.60
C LEU A 676 -33.00 -10.47 -37.33
N ALA A 677 -32.51 -9.66 -38.27
CA ALA A 677 -32.46 -8.21 -38.10
C ALA A 677 -33.87 -7.59 -37.96
N ASP A 678 -34.84 -8.03 -38.77
CA ASP A 678 -36.24 -7.60 -38.65
C ASP A 678 -36.87 -8.08 -37.35
N GLY A 679 -36.60 -9.33 -36.95
CA GLY A 679 -37.04 -9.89 -35.67
C GLY A 679 -36.54 -9.08 -34.47
N LEU A 680 -35.28 -8.65 -34.47
CA LEU A 680 -34.72 -7.79 -33.42
C LEU A 680 -35.37 -6.40 -33.42
N GLN A 681 -35.60 -5.81 -34.59
CA GLN A 681 -36.31 -4.53 -34.71
C GLN A 681 -37.73 -4.64 -34.15
N TYR A 682 -38.43 -5.73 -34.49
CA TYR A 682 -39.76 -6.00 -33.99
C TYR A 682 -39.77 -6.15 -32.47
N ILE A 683 -38.84 -6.93 -31.90
CA ILE A 683 -38.70 -7.13 -30.45
C ILE A 683 -38.53 -5.78 -29.74
N PHE A 684 -37.57 -4.95 -30.16
CA PHE A 684 -37.29 -3.67 -29.50
C PHE A 684 -38.40 -2.63 -29.66
N ALA A 685 -39.14 -2.65 -30.77
CA ALA A 685 -40.27 -1.74 -30.98
C ALA A 685 -41.56 -2.18 -30.25
N HIS A 686 -41.70 -3.48 -29.94
CA HIS A 686 -42.93 -4.04 -29.35
C HIS A 686 -42.72 -4.65 -27.95
N VAL A 687 -41.68 -4.26 -27.22
CA VAL A 687 -41.42 -4.71 -25.83
C VAL A 687 -42.67 -4.56 -24.93
N GLY A 688 -43.47 -3.50 -25.11
CA GLY A 688 -44.69 -3.29 -24.33
C GLY A 688 -45.81 -4.31 -24.60
N GLN A 689 -45.78 -5.00 -25.74
CA GLN A 689 -46.72 -6.07 -26.10
C GLN A 689 -46.13 -7.45 -25.79
N LEU A 690 -44.85 -7.65 -26.12
CA LEU A 690 -44.14 -8.92 -25.94
C LEU A 690 -43.82 -9.21 -24.47
N THR A 691 -43.73 -8.17 -23.64
CA THR A 691 -43.47 -8.27 -22.20
C THR A 691 -44.44 -7.41 -21.38
N GLY A 692 -44.57 -7.72 -20.10
CA GLY A 692 -45.35 -6.98 -19.12
C GLY A 692 -44.56 -5.89 -18.37
N MET A 693 -43.36 -5.50 -18.81
CA MET A 693 -42.46 -4.63 -18.02
C MET A 693 -43.12 -3.30 -17.58
N TYR A 694 -43.94 -2.70 -18.45
CA TYR A 694 -44.62 -1.42 -18.18
C TYR A 694 -45.58 -1.49 -16.98
N ARG A 695 -46.13 -2.66 -16.66
CA ARG A 695 -47.03 -2.88 -15.51
C ARG A 695 -46.32 -2.70 -14.17
N TYR A 696 -45.00 -2.90 -14.15
CA TYR A 696 -44.20 -2.91 -12.92
C TYR A 696 -43.29 -1.67 -12.79
N LYS A 697 -43.13 -0.88 -13.85
CA LYS A 697 -42.42 0.42 -13.83
C LYS A 697 -43.05 1.40 -14.82
N TYR A 698 -43.89 2.33 -14.32
CA TYR A 698 -44.62 3.27 -15.17
C TYR A 698 -43.73 4.19 -16.04
N ARG A 699 -42.56 4.60 -15.52
CA ARG A 699 -41.60 5.43 -16.29
C ARG A 699 -41.11 4.76 -17.59
N LEU A 700 -41.25 3.43 -17.73
CA LEU A 700 -40.92 2.66 -18.94
C LEU A 700 -41.80 3.03 -20.15
N MET A 701 -42.98 3.61 -19.93
CA MET A 701 -43.85 4.08 -21.02
C MET A 701 -43.17 5.12 -21.91
N ARG A 702 -42.22 5.90 -21.37
CA ARG A 702 -41.43 6.86 -22.14
C ARG A 702 -40.55 6.14 -23.17
N GLN A 703 -39.89 5.06 -22.78
CA GLN A 703 -39.05 4.25 -23.67
C GLN A 703 -39.88 3.51 -24.71
N VAL A 704 -41.02 2.94 -24.32
CA VAL A 704 -41.94 2.28 -25.26
C VAL A 704 -42.44 3.27 -26.32
N ARG A 705 -42.80 4.50 -25.92
CA ARG A 705 -43.22 5.55 -26.86
C ARG A 705 -42.07 5.93 -27.79
N MET A 706 -40.88 6.16 -27.23
CA MET A 706 -39.68 6.50 -28.01
C MET A 706 -39.33 5.42 -29.06
N CYS A 707 -39.41 4.13 -28.71
CA CYS A 707 -39.19 3.05 -29.69
C CYS A 707 -40.28 2.97 -30.75
N LYS A 708 -41.54 3.30 -30.43
CA LYS A 708 -42.61 3.42 -31.42
C LYS A 708 -42.37 4.60 -32.37
N ASP A 709 -41.99 5.75 -31.84
CA ASP A 709 -41.69 6.95 -32.64
C ASP A 709 -40.49 6.69 -33.57
N LEU A 710 -39.43 6.05 -33.05
CA LEU A 710 -38.29 5.59 -33.85
C LEU A 710 -38.72 4.60 -34.94
N LYS A 711 -39.57 3.62 -34.62
CA LYS A 711 -40.13 2.69 -35.62
C LYS A 711 -40.85 3.45 -36.74
N HIS A 712 -41.71 4.42 -36.39
CA HIS A 712 -42.43 5.20 -37.39
C HIS A 712 -41.51 6.03 -38.28
N LEU A 713 -40.48 6.66 -37.70
CA LEU A 713 -39.49 7.42 -38.45
C LEU A 713 -38.68 6.53 -39.39
N ILE A 714 -38.23 5.38 -38.90
CA ILE A 714 -37.48 4.40 -39.68
C ILE A 714 -38.35 3.88 -40.82
N TYR A 715 -39.60 3.48 -40.55
CA TYR A 715 -40.50 2.93 -41.57
C TYR A 715 -40.90 3.99 -42.60
N TYR A 716 -41.08 5.25 -42.19
CA TYR A 716 -41.34 6.36 -43.11
C TYR A 716 -40.20 6.56 -44.11
N ARG A 717 -38.95 6.44 -43.65
CA ARG A 717 -37.77 6.57 -44.53
C ARG A 717 -37.50 5.30 -45.34
N PHE A 718 -37.71 4.14 -44.74
CA PHE A 718 -37.41 2.84 -45.34
C PHE A 718 -38.45 2.43 -46.40
N ASN A 719 -39.73 2.70 -46.17
CA ASN A 719 -40.83 2.36 -47.09
C ASN A 719 -41.05 3.50 -48.10
N THR A 720 -40.02 3.83 -48.89
CA THR A 720 -40.07 4.85 -49.96
C THR A 720 -39.68 4.25 -51.31
N GLY A 721 -40.20 4.82 -52.40
CA GLY A 721 -39.94 4.33 -53.76
C GLY A 721 -40.55 2.93 -54.02
N PRO A 722 -39.79 1.96 -54.55
CA PRO A 722 -40.28 0.62 -54.84
C PRO A 722 -40.50 -0.27 -53.60
N VAL A 723 -40.12 0.19 -52.40
CA VAL A 723 -40.24 -0.57 -51.14
C VAL A 723 -41.62 -0.32 -50.51
N GLY A 724 -42.48 -1.35 -50.57
CA GLY A 724 -43.84 -1.32 -50.04
C GLY A 724 -43.92 -1.34 -48.51
N LYS A 725 -45.14 -1.16 -47.98
CA LYS A 725 -45.40 -1.28 -46.53
C LYS A 725 -45.45 -2.77 -46.14
N GLY A 726 -44.57 -3.20 -45.24
CA GLY A 726 -44.55 -4.57 -44.73
C GLY A 726 -43.45 -4.81 -43.67
N PRO A 727 -43.38 -6.03 -43.09
CA PRO A 727 -42.21 -6.47 -42.32
C PRO A 727 -40.97 -6.59 -43.21
N GLY A 728 -39.77 -6.54 -42.63
CA GLY A 728 -38.48 -6.61 -43.37
C GLY A 728 -37.52 -5.44 -43.11
N CYS A 729 -37.73 -4.66 -42.04
CA CYS A 729 -36.88 -3.53 -41.69
C CYS A 729 -35.88 -3.94 -40.60
N GLY A 730 -34.67 -4.31 -40.99
CA GLY A 730 -33.63 -4.78 -40.07
C GLY A 730 -32.89 -3.71 -39.23
N PHE A 731 -33.39 -2.47 -39.17
CA PHE A 731 -32.65 -1.34 -38.57
C PHE A 731 -32.89 -1.19 -37.05
N TRP A 732 -32.43 -2.18 -36.27
CA TRP A 732 -32.75 -2.33 -34.84
C TRP A 732 -31.88 -1.55 -33.85
N ALA A 733 -30.71 -1.05 -34.28
CA ALA A 733 -29.75 -0.39 -33.39
C ALA A 733 -30.32 0.82 -32.60
N PRO A 734 -31.17 1.70 -33.18
CA PRO A 734 -31.78 2.79 -32.41
C PRO A 734 -32.67 2.30 -31.26
N GLY A 735 -33.49 1.27 -31.51
CA GLY A 735 -34.35 0.67 -30.49
C GLY A 735 -33.55 0.00 -29.39
N TRP A 736 -32.54 -0.79 -29.75
CA TRP A 736 -31.60 -1.42 -28.81
C TRP A 736 -30.95 -0.41 -27.87
N ARG A 737 -30.48 0.73 -28.41
CA ARG A 737 -29.83 1.79 -27.63
C ARG A 737 -30.76 2.34 -26.54
N VAL A 738 -32.04 2.55 -26.84
CA VAL A 738 -33.04 3.02 -25.85
C VAL A 738 -33.16 2.04 -24.69
N TRP A 739 -33.21 0.73 -24.97
CA TRP A 739 -33.33 -0.31 -23.96
C TRP A 739 -32.07 -0.49 -23.12
N LEU A 740 -30.88 -0.37 -23.72
CA LEU A 740 -29.63 -0.40 -22.95
C LEU A 740 -29.50 0.77 -21.97
N PHE A 741 -29.89 1.99 -22.37
CA PHE A 741 -29.89 3.13 -21.45
C PHE A 741 -30.90 2.94 -20.30
N PHE A 742 -32.06 2.36 -20.60
CA PHE A 742 -33.02 2.01 -19.56
C PHE A 742 -32.47 0.97 -18.58
N LEU A 743 -31.89 -0.13 -19.10
CA LEU A 743 -31.30 -1.18 -18.27
C LEU A 743 -30.15 -0.61 -17.41
N ARG A 744 -29.25 0.18 -18.00
CA ARG A 744 -28.18 0.87 -17.25
C ARG A 744 -28.72 1.75 -16.13
N GLY A 745 -29.85 2.43 -16.33
CA GLY A 745 -30.47 3.28 -15.32
C GLY A 745 -31.24 2.52 -14.23
N ILE A 746 -31.84 1.37 -14.56
CA ILE A 746 -32.67 0.60 -13.60
C ILE A 746 -31.86 -0.38 -12.75
N VAL A 747 -30.71 -0.87 -13.25
CA VAL A 747 -29.90 -1.90 -12.57
C VAL A 747 -29.62 -1.58 -11.09
N PRO A 748 -29.10 -0.40 -10.71
CA PRO A 748 -28.83 -0.11 -9.28
C PRO A 748 -30.09 -0.11 -8.41
N LEU A 749 -31.22 0.29 -8.98
CA LEU A 749 -32.50 0.29 -8.29
C LEU A 749 -33.05 -1.13 -8.13
N LEU A 750 -32.90 -1.96 -9.17
CA LEU A 750 -33.33 -3.35 -9.19
C LEU A 750 -32.50 -4.19 -8.22
N GLU A 751 -31.17 -4.00 -8.19
CA GLU A 751 -30.26 -4.59 -7.20
C GLU A 751 -30.73 -4.30 -5.77
N ARG A 752 -31.01 -3.03 -5.46
CA ARG A 752 -31.55 -2.64 -4.15
C ARG A 752 -32.89 -3.32 -3.86
N TRP A 753 -33.80 -3.38 -4.83
CA TRP A 753 -35.11 -3.99 -4.63
C TRP A 753 -35.05 -5.51 -4.44
N LEU A 754 -34.20 -6.19 -5.21
CA LEU A 754 -33.96 -7.62 -5.09
C LEU A 754 -33.23 -7.94 -3.79
N GLY A 755 -32.21 -7.16 -3.39
CA GLY A 755 -31.55 -7.30 -2.09
C GLY A 755 -32.54 -7.20 -0.93
N ASN A 756 -33.44 -6.21 -0.96
CA ASN A 756 -34.51 -6.10 0.04
C ASN A 756 -35.51 -7.26 0.01
N LEU A 757 -35.81 -7.82 -1.17
CA LEU A 757 -36.69 -8.98 -1.31
C LEU A 757 -36.04 -10.23 -0.71
N LEU A 758 -34.75 -10.45 -0.99
CA LEU A 758 -33.96 -11.57 -0.51
C LEU A 758 -33.74 -11.49 1.00
N ALA A 759 -33.31 -10.35 1.53
CA ALA A 759 -33.16 -10.14 2.97
C ALA A 759 -34.46 -10.46 3.73
N ARG A 760 -35.62 -10.00 3.24
CA ARG A 760 -36.92 -10.34 3.86
C ARG A 760 -37.28 -11.82 3.81
N GLN A 761 -36.78 -12.57 2.83
CA GLN A 761 -37.01 -14.00 2.71
C GLN A 761 -36.07 -14.82 3.60
N PHE A 762 -34.82 -14.36 3.76
CA PHE A 762 -33.83 -15.05 4.60
C PHE A 762 -33.94 -14.68 6.08
N GLU A 763 -34.25 -13.42 6.40
CA GLU A 763 -34.23 -12.88 7.77
C GLU A 763 -35.64 -12.63 8.36
N GLY A 764 -36.69 -12.72 7.54
CA GLY A 764 -38.09 -12.46 7.95
C GLY A 764 -38.49 -10.97 7.93
N ARG A 765 -39.75 -10.66 8.31
CA ARG A 765 -40.22 -9.27 8.42
C ARG A 765 -39.98 -8.75 9.84
N HIS A 766 -39.11 -7.77 9.99
CA HIS A 766 -39.16 -6.90 11.17
C HIS A 766 -40.41 -6.02 11.11
N SER A 767 -41.33 -6.18 12.07
CA SER A 767 -42.50 -5.32 12.22
C SER A 767 -42.04 -3.89 12.54
N LYS A 768 -42.10 -2.99 11.55
CA LYS A 768 -41.88 -1.57 11.79
C LYS A 768 -42.98 -1.04 12.72
N GLY A 769 -42.56 -0.52 13.87
CA GLY A 769 -43.38 0.38 14.68
C GLY A 769 -43.91 1.54 13.83
N ILE A 770 -45.16 1.87 14.08
CA ILE A 770 -45.98 2.88 13.41
C ILE A 770 -45.18 4.18 13.22
N ALA A 771 -44.90 4.55 11.97
CA ALA A 771 -44.46 5.88 11.63
C ALA A 771 -45.64 6.84 11.79
N LYS A 772 -45.70 7.56 12.92
CA LYS A 772 -46.51 8.78 13.01
C LYS A 772 -45.80 9.87 12.19
N THR A 773 -46.30 10.12 11.00
CA THR A 773 -45.97 11.30 10.20
C THR A 773 -46.52 12.53 10.93
N LYS A 774 -45.67 13.28 11.63
CA LYS A 774 -45.93 14.70 11.86
C LYS A 774 -45.19 15.46 10.78
N ALA A 775 -45.95 15.94 9.79
CA ALA A 775 -45.54 17.08 8.99
C ALA A 775 -45.41 18.28 9.93
N LEU A 776 -44.37 19.09 9.76
CA LEU A 776 -44.35 20.50 10.14
C LEU A 776 -43.23 21.19 9.35
N ARG A 777 -43.65 22.32 8.76
CA ARG A 777 -42.94 23.47 8.17
C ARG A 777 -41.43 23.51 8.27
#